data_AF-A0ABC9NAM1-F1
#
_entry.id   AF-A0ABC9NAM1-F1
#
_cell.length_a   1.000
_cell.length_b   1.000
_cell.length_c   1.000
_cell.angle_alpha   90.00
_cell.angle_beta   90.00
_cell.angle_gamma   90.00
#
_symmetry.space_group_name_H-M   'P 1'
#
loop_
_entity.id
_entity.type
_entity.pdbx_description
1 polymer ?
#
loop_
_entity_poly.entity_id
_entity_poly.type
_entity_poly.pdbx_seq_one_letter_code
_entity_poly.pdbx_strand_id
1 'polypeptide(L)'
;MTRIVNNCVALVCLCLFWGQSLRAADASHSEQIKWGNESVFNEEHNTLGLFSGVLGGQIVLAGGTSDDYSRWGRNAVCLSENAGFALYEDVLSKPLAYGASITLSDGILCIGGRDSSQCYKDVFLVTMQQGKLNVSEDWPPLPFPLSNAAGALLDNKVYLFGGRKSVSPSRLSDSFFVLDLSNKSRGWKELPGYPGCVREDAILVVQNNGVSPCLYLLGGQTETEEGLSSCLTDGYVYNPQLGKWSSLGSDFPKGICAAVASGANHILLFQKEPEDTQHLKKENALWKYHTITQTLVKSECIPGTYDTMQVLQRNRSFVILGSNASSGTNRLYSLQGDIVPLEKGLGLVNILVIIGYFAVLAGIGIYFSRRQKSTNDYFKGGGRIPWWAAGLSLFGTALSAITFMAIPSKAYATNWSYVLFNTGIVFVAPVIVYVFIPFFRRLNITTAYEYLEIRFNVFIRVICSLAFIIFQVGRMGVVLFLPSIALNVVTGLDIFLCIGIMGVCSILYTMIGGIEAVVWTDAIQVIVLLGGAIFAVIYISCSLPGGLGETIDIAVANGKFDLGATNFDLKDATMWTVIIAACFTHLTTYGTDQSMVQRYLTTSSMKEARKSVWTNAILTVPATLIFFFIGTALYAYYKVYPENLSISIPNGDAIFPWYIFTQLPVGIVGLLISGIFAAAMSTLSGSMNSAATAYIVDIYSRFFHKGEGGNELHAARMATCVIGVISLSFAFLMATWNIASLWDEFNKILGLILGSMGGLFMLGMLTKRANSGGAIIGIVASIIVQLFVARFQTFHLLLYTASGFISCFVIGYLASLFFKKK
;
A
#
# COMPACT_ATOMS: atom_id res chain seq x y z
N MET A 1 -32.72 13.93 -14.94
CA MET A 1 -31.29 13.57 -15.01
C MET A 1 -30.45 14.74 -15.51
N THR A 2 -30.75 15.33 -16.67
CA THR A 2 -30.07 16.54 -17.20
C THR A 2 -30.10 17.74 -16.25
N ARG A 3 -31.21 18.00 -15.55
CA ARG A 3 -31.29 19.04 -14.50
C ARG A 3 -30.38 18.77 -13.29
N ILE A 4 -30.18 17.50 -12.92
CA ILE A 4 -29.31 17.13 -11.79
C ILE A 4 -27.85 17.30 -12.20
N VAL A 5 -27.49 16.85 -13.41
CA VAL A 5 -26.14 17.04 -13.98
C VAL A 5 -25.80 18.52 -14.10
N ASN A 6 -26.71 19.35 -14.61
CA ASN A 6 -26.47 20.80 -14.73
C ASN A 6 -26.33 21.49 -13.37
N ASN A 7 -27.09 21.06 -12.36
CA ASN A 7 -26.96 21.59 -11.01
C ASN A 7 -25.62 21.18 -10.35
N CYS A 8 -25.14 19.95 -10.59
CA CYS A 8 -23.82 19.50 -10.13
C CYS A 8 -22.68 20.28 -10.81
N VAL A 9 -22.79 20.54 -12.12
CA VAL A 9 -21.79 21.34 -12.86
C VAL A 9 -21.80 22.80 -12.37
N ALA A 10 -22.97 23.39 -12.13
CA ALA A 10 -23.08 24.74 -11.57
C ALA A 10 -22.51 24.83 -10.14
N LEU A 11 -22.73 23.80 -9.31
CA LEU A 11 -22.15 23.73 -7.96
C LEU A 11 -20.61 23.63 -8.00
N VAL A 12 -20.07 22.83 -8.92
CA VAL A 12 -18.62 22.71 -9.15
C VAL A 12 -18.02 24.05 -9.60
N CYS A 13 -18.67 24.76 -10.53
CA CYS A 13 -18.21 26.08 -10.97
C CYS A 13 -18.25 27.13 -9.84
N LEU A 14 -19.28 27.09 -8.98
CA LEU A 14 -19.39 27.96 -7.80
C LEU A 14 -18.30 27.65 -6.75
N CYS A 15 -18.01 26.38 -6.50
CA CYS A 15 -16.94 25.95 -5.59
C CYS A 15 -15.54 26.31 -6.11
N LEU A 16 -15.32 26.30 -7.43
CA LEU A 16 -14.06 26.77 -8.03
C LEU A 16 -13.86 28.29 -7.85
N PHE A 17 -14.92 29.08 -7.95
CA PHE A 17 -14.86 30.54 -7.74
C PHE A 17 -14.68 30.93 -6.27
N TRP A 18 -15.24 30.18 -5.32
CA TRP A 18 -15.07 30.45 -3.88
C TRP A 18 -13.80 29.80 -3.27
N GLY A 19 -13.24 28.78 -3.92
CA GLY A 19 -12.01 28.13 -3.44
C GLY A 19 -10.76 29.03 -3.51
N GLN A 20 -10.74 30.01 -4.42
CA GLN A 20 -9.61 30.95 -4.53
C GLN A 20 -9.58 32.00 -3.42
N SER A 21 -10.73 32.39 -2.86
CA SER A 21 -10.81 33.37 -1.78
C SER A 21 -10.57 32.79 -0.38
N LEU A 22 -10.63 31.45 -0.23
CA LEU A 22 -10.39 30.74 1.05
C LEU A 22 -8.93 30.32 1.27
N ARG A 23 -8.03 30.52 0.30
CA ARG A 23 -6.58 30.25 0.43
C ARG A 23 -5.87 31.06 1.51
N ALA A 24 -6.52 32.09 2.06
CA ALA A 24 -5.92 32.98 3.03
C ALA A 24 -6.18 32.60 4.50
N ALA A 25 -6.95 31.54 4.81
CA ALA A 25 -7.46 31.33 6.17
C ALA A 25 -6.83 30.21 7.01
N ASP A 26 -6.24 29.13 6.46
CA ASP A 26 -5.76 28.00 7.30
C ASP A 26 -4.44 27.38 6.80
N ALA A 27 -3.36 28.17 6.78
CA ALA A 27 -1.99 27.68 6.58
C ALA A 27 -1.34 27.16 7.89
N SER A 28 -2.14 26.72 8.88
CA SER A 28 -1.66 26.34 10.22
C SER A 28 -1.76 24.82 10.53
N HIS A 29 -2.02 23.99 9.51
CA HIS A 29 -2.32 22.56 9.67
C HIS A 29 -1.20 21.62 9.16
N SER A 30 0.06 21.91 9.48
CA SER A 30 1.15 20.94 9.27
C SER A 30 1.34 20.07 10.50
N GLU A 31 1.70 18.79 10.31
CA GLU A 31 2.10 17.92 11.41
C GLU A 31 3.37 18.48 12.05
N GLN A 32 3.32 18.70 13.36
CA GLN A 32 4.40 19.25 14.16
C GLN A 32 5.03 18.17 15.03
N ILE A 33 6.32 18.35 15.32
CA ILE A 33 6.99 17.58 16.35
C ILE A 33 6.84 18.35 17.66
N LYS A 34 6.20 17.70 18.63
CA LYS A 34 6.12 18.23 19.98
C LYS A 34 7.35 17.77 20.75
N TRP A 35 8.19 18.73 21.10
CA TRP A 35 9.35 18.48 21.94
C TRP A 35 8.97 18.42 23.42
N GLY A 36 9.43 17.38 24.10
CA GLY A 36 9.33 17.23 25.55
C GLY A 36 10.40 18.03 26.30
N ASN A 37 10.48 17.80 27.61
CA ASN A 37 11.53 18.40 28.43
C ASN A 37 12.83 17.61 28.28
N GLU A 38 13.95 18.33 28.26
CA GLU A 38 15.28 17.73 28.32
C GLU A 38 15.50 17.05 29.68
N SER A 39 16.02 15.82 29.66
CA SER A 39 16.44 15.10 30.87
C SER A 39 17.94 14.87 30.81
N VAL A 40 18.59 14.89 31.98
CA VAL A 40 20.05 14.81 32.10
C VAL A 40 20.44 13.58 32.92
N PHE A 41 21.42 12.83 32.43
CA PHE A 41 22.10 11.82 33.24
C PHE A 41 23.11 12.54 34.15
N ASN A 42 22.91 12.40 35.47
CA ASN A 42 23.63 13.21 36.45
C ASN A 42 25.12 12.86 36.58
N GLU A 43 25.51 11.64 36.19
CA GLU A 43 26.89 11.14 36.22
C GLU A 43 27.61 11.44 34.91
N GLU A 44 28.94 11.60 34.99
CA GLU A 44 29.76 11.65 33.77
C GLU A 44 29.68 10.31 33.05
N HIS A 45 29.46 10.37 31.74
CA HIS A 45 29.44 9.19 30.91
C HIS A 45 30.10 9.47 29.56
N ASN A 46 30.50 8.40 28.88
CA ASN A 46 30.97 8.53 27.51
C ASN A 46 29.82 8.96 26.61
N THR A 47 30.12 9.86 25.68
CA THR A 47 29.15 10.57 24.84
C THR A 47 29.35 10.24 23.36
N LEU A 48 30.56 9.83 22.98
CA LEU A 48 30.93 9.56 21.60
C LEU A 48 30.91 8.08 21.25
N GLY A 49 30.38 7.76 20.06
CA GLY A 49 30.50 6.43 19.48
C GLY A 49 29.82 5.31 20.29
N LEU A 50 28.82 5.64 21.11
CA LEU A 50 28.06 4.65 21.87
C LEU A 50 27.36 3.66 20.94
N PHE A 51 27.37 2.38 21.30
CA PHE A 51 26.42 1.43 20.73
C PHE A 51 25.04 1.73 21.28
N SER A 52 24.01 1.73 20.44
CA SER A 52 22.68 2.18 20.87
C SER A 52 21.53 1.43 20.20
N GLY A 53 20.43 1.26 20.94
CA GLY A 53 19.25 0.58 20.44
C GLY A 53 18.13 0.49 21.46
N VAL A 54 17.01 -0.09 21.06
CA VAL A 54 15.81 -0.23 21.89
C VAL A 54 15.60 -1.68 22.30
N LEU A 55 15.53 -1.95 23.60
CA LEU A 55 15.39 -3.29 24.16
C LEU A 55 14.26 -3.31 25.20
N GLY A 56 13.17 -4.03 24.90
CA GLY A 56 12.02 -4.10 25.81
C GLY A 56 11.38 -2.74 26.11
N GLY A 57 11.47 -1.79 25.18
CA GLY A 57 11.02 -0.40 25.36
C GLY A 57 12.02 0.52 26.06
N GLN A 58 13.13 0.00 26.59
CA GLN A 58 14.21 0.79 27.17
C GLN A 58 15.24 1.13 26.10
N ILE A 59 15.79 2.33 26.15
CA ILE A 59 16.94 2.70 25.32
C ILE A 59 18.19 2.21 26.03
N VAL A 60 19.03 1.44 25.36
CA VAL A 60 20.30 0.97 25.90
C VAL A 60 21.43 1.62 25.13
N LEU A 61 22.40 2.17 25.86
CA LEU A 61 23.63 2.76 25.34
C LEU A 61 24.79 2.00 25.95
N ALA A 62 25.77 1.55 25.17
CA ALA A 62 26.90 0.79 25.68
C ALA A 62 28.23 1.26 25.08
N GLY A 63 29.28 1.24 25.91
CA GLY A 63 30.64 1.54 25.51
C GLY A 63 30.92 3.04 25.38
N GLY A 64 31.41 3.46 24.21
CA GLY A 64 31.69 4.84 23.88
C GLY A 64 33.05 5.34 24.36
N THR A 65 33.37 6.58 24.01
CA THR A 65 34.57 7.30 24.46
C THR A 65 34.23 8.71 24.96
N SER A 66 35.12 9.29 25.77
CA SER A 66 35.09 10.70 26.14
C SER A 66 35.44 11.61 24.95
N ASP A 67 35.01 12.87 25.02
CA ASP A 67 35.21 13.88 23.95
C ASP A 67 36.68 14.14 23.60
N ASP A 68 37.59 13.94 24.54
CA ASP A 68 39.05 14.07 24.40
C ASP A 68 39.76 12.74 24.04
N TYR A 69 38.99 11.66 23.82
CA TYR A 69 39.47 10.30 23.53
C TYR A 69 40.38 9.68 24.61
N SER A 70 40.43 10.26 25.81
CA SER A 70 41.27 9.76 26.92
C SER A 70 40.66 8.57 27.67
N ARG A 71 39.33 8.42 27.65
CA ARG A 71 38.60 7.34 28.33
C ARG A 71 37.74 6.55 27.36
N TRP A 72 37.91 5.24 27.34
CA TRP A 72 37.10 4.29 26.57
C TRP A 72 36.30 3.40 27.51
N GLY A 73 35.01 3.24 27.24
CA GLY A 73 34.05 2.65 28.19
C GLY A 73 33.68 1.21 27.88
N ARG A 74 33.32 0.49 28.96
CA ARG A 74 32.70 -0.86 28.92
C ARG A 74 31.29 -0.87 29.49
N ASN A 75 30.89 0.21 30.14
CA ASN A 75 29.63 0.33 30.85
C ASN A 75 28.49 0.54 29.85
N ALA A 76 27.27 0.24 30.32
CA ALA A 76 26.06 0.55 29.60
C ALA A 76 25.11 1.36 30.47
N VAL A 77 24.31 2.20 29.83
CA VAL A 77 23.27 3.01 30.45
C VAL A 77 21.94 2.65 29.81
N CYS A 78 20.95 2.31 30.62
CA CYS A 78 19.58 2.09 30.17
C CYS A 78 18.71 3.27 30.57
N LEU A 79 18.02 3.88 29.61
CA LEU A 79 17.01 4.90 29.83
C LEU A 79 15.62 4.25 29.74
N SER A 80 14.87 4.32 30.85
CA SER A 80 13.48 3.89 30.94
C SER A 80 12.56 5.10 31.10
N GLU A 81 11.44 5.12 30.36
CA GLU A 81 10.45 6.22 30.39
C GLU A 81 9.98 6.60 31.81
N ASN A 82 9.84 5.61 32.71
CA ASN A 82 9.25 5.82 34.03
C ASN A 82 10.26 5.76 35.19
N ALA A 83 11.49 5.29 34.93
CA ALA A 83 12.48 5.03 35.98
C ALA A 83 13.80 5.81 35.80
N GLY A 84 13.90 6.63 34.76
CA GLY A 84 15.12 7.39 34.47
C GLY A 84 16.25 6.50 33.97
N PHE A 85 17.49 6.96 34.19
CA PHE A 85 18.70 6.26 33.76
C PHE A 85 19.16 5.23 34.81
N ALA A 86 19.57 4.05 34.35
CA ALA A 86 20.21 3.01 35.15
C ALA A 86 21.57 2.64 34.56
N LEU A 87 22.62 2.64 35.40
CA LEU A 87 23.98 2.27 35.01
C LEU A 87 24.22 0.77 35.21
N TYR A 88 24.87 0.15 34.24
CA TYR A 88 25.37 -1.22 34.27
C TYR A 88 26.86 -1.21 34.00
N GLU A 89 27.65 -1.69 34.96
CA GLU A 89 29.11 -1.70 34.85
C GLU A 89 29.63 -2.94 34.10
N ASP A 90 30.74 -2.77 33.37
CA ASP A 90 31.50 -3.85 32.73
C ASP A 90 30.69 -4.77 31.80
N VAL A 91 29.68 -4.23 31.11
CA VAL A 91 28.81 -4.98 30.20
C VAL A 91 29.58 -5.49 28.98
N LEU A 92 30.42 -4.65 28.37
CA LEU A 92 31.24 -5.06 27.21
C LEU A 92 32.50 -5.81 27.68
N SER A 93 32.93 -6.82 26.93
CA SER A 93 34.14 -7.60 27.24
C SER A 93 35.43 -6.78 27.11
N LYS A 94 35.40 -5.68 26.35
CA LYS A 94 36.52 -4.75 26.17
C LYS A 94 36.01 -3.31 25.94
N PRO A 95 36.82 -2.26 26.19
CA PRO A 95 36.45 -0.89 25.87
C PRO A 95 36.26 -0.71 24.36
N LEU A 96 35.13 -0.17 23.92
CA LEU A 96 34.78 -0.13 22.51
C LEU A 96 33.83 1.03 22.16
N ALA A 97 34.06 1.70 21.03
CA ALA A 97 33.17 2.73 20.49
C ALA A 97 33.15 2.72 18.96
N TYR A 98 32.26 3.52 18.37
CA TYR A 98 32.10 3.73 16.92
C TYR A 98 31.85 2.45 16.13
N GLY A 99 31.13 1.49 16.70
CA GLY A 99 30.60 0.36 15.93
C GLY A 99 29.18 0.65 15.44
N ALA A 100 28.72 -0.09 14.44
CA ALA A 100 27.33 -0.02 14.02
C ALA A 100 26.43 -0.75 15.04
N SER A 101 25.21 -0.24 15.23
CA SER A 101 24.23 -0.82 16.14
C SER A 101 22.93 -1.08 15.42
N ILE A 102 22.39 -2.30 15.55
CA ILE A 102 21.12 -2.70 14.94
C ILE A 102 20.18 -3.21 16.02
N THR A 103 19.02 -2.57 16.16
CA THR A 103 17.97 -3.07 17.06
C THR A 103 17.27 -4.28 16.43
N LEU A 104 17.36 -5.44 17.09
CA LEU A 104 16.63 -6.67 16.77
C LEU A 104 15.47 -6.85 17.76
N SER A 105 14.60 -7.84 17.53
CA SER A 105 13.47 -8.13 18.42
C SER A 105 13.87 -8.57 19.82
N ASP A 106 15.04 -9.16 19.97
CA ASP A 106 15.55 -9.81 21.19
C ASP A 106 16.83 -9.16 21.75
N GLY A 107 17.40 -8.16 21.07
CA GLY A 107 18.62 -7.48 21.52
C GLY A 107 19.15 -6.43 20.55
N ILE A 108 20.32 -5.88 20.87
CA ILE A 108 21.03 -4.90 20.04
C ILE A 108 22.27 -5.57 19.49
N LEU A 109 22.33 -5.71 18.17
CA LEU A 109 23.48 -6.27 17.49
C LEU A 109 24.53 -5.18 17.30
N CYS A 110 25.65 -5.33 17.98
CA CYS A 110 26.81 -4.45 17.93
C CYS A 110 27.84 -5.03 16.96
N ILE A 111 28.30 -4.20 16.01
CA ILE A 111 29.05 -4.66 14.84
C ILE A 111 30.31 -3.81 14.67
N GLY A 112 31.47 -4.45 14.78
CA GLY A 112 32.77 -3.79 14.66
C GLY A 112 33.05 -2.82 15.81
N GLY A 113 33.61 -1.66 15.48
CA GLY A 113 34.04 -0.63 16.42
C GLY A 113 35.55 -0.54 16.53
N ARG A 114 36.03 0.33 17.41
CA ARG A 114 37.45 0.59 17.66
C ARG A 114 37.72 0.89 19.12
N ASP A 115 39.00 0.85 19.47
CA ASP A 115 39.56 1.53 20.63
C ASP A 115 40.51 2.65 20.17
N SER A 116 41.41 3.11 21.06
CA SER A 116 42.42 4.11 20.74
C SER A 116 43.51 3.60 19.78
N SER A 117 43.63 2.28 19.58
CA SER A 117 44.73 1.63 18.87
C SER A 117 44.32 0.93 17.58
N GLN A 118 43.16 0.26 17.54
CA GLN A 118 42.76 -0.58 16.43
C GLN A 118 41.24 -0.64 16.22
N CYS A 119 40.84 -1.04 15.01
CA CYS A 119 39.46 -1.44 14.70
C CYS A 119 39.26 -2.93 14.97
N TYR A 120 38.01 -3.34 15.18
CA TYR A 120 37.62 -4.69 15.55
C TYR A 120 36.73 -5.35 14.49
N LYS A 121 36.79 -6.68 14.42
CA LYS A 121 35.91 -7.52 13.59
C LYS A 121 34.75 -8.12 14.37
N ASP A 122 34.74 -7.90 15.66
CA ASP A 122 33.82 -8.51 16.62
C ASP A 122 32.38 -8.12 16.27
N VAL A 123 31.48 -9.09 16.38
CA VAL A 123 30.04 -8.91 16.27
C VAL A 123 29.45 -9.60 17.48
N PHE A 124 28.58 -8.91 18.22
CA PHE A 124 27.99 -9.45 19.43
C PHE A 124 26.59 -8.88 19.65
N LEU A 125 25.75 -9.63 20.36
CA LEU A 125 24.39 -9.23 20.69
C LEU A 125 24.28 -8.88 22.17
N VAL A 126 23.84 -7.66 22.46
CA VAL A 126 23.46 -7.25 23.81
C VAL A 126 21.98 -7.56 24.03
N THR A 127 21.67 -8.38 25.02
CA THR A 127 20.32 -8.80 25.40
C THR A 127 20.00 -8.41 26.84
N MET A 128 18.73 -8.29 27.20
CA MET A 128 18.30 -8.12 28.60
C MET A 128 17.60 -9.38 29.07
N GLN A 129 18.12 -10.01 30.13
CA GLN A 129 17.49 -11.16 30.77
C GLN A 129 17.40 -10.94 32.27
N GLN A 130 16.20 -11.05 32.84
CA GLN A 130 15.94 -10.85 34.27
C GLN A 130 16.47 -9.50 34.83
N GLY A 131 16.45 -8.44 34.02
CA GLY A 131 16.95 -7.12 34.41
C GLY A 131 18.48 -6.97 34.42
N LYS A 132 19.21 -7.91 33.81
CA LYS A 132 20.66 -7.78 33.56
C LYS A 132 20.96 -7.78 32.06
N LEU A 133 21.91 -6.94 31.67
CA LEU A 133 22.45 -6.94 30.31
C LEU A 133 23.45 -8.10 30.15
N ASN A 134 23.25 -8.91 29.11
CA ASN A 134 24.10 -10.04 28.75
C ASN A 134 24.63 -9.85 27.33
N VAL A 135 25.89 -10.21 27.11
CA VAL A 135 26.53 -10.17 25.79
C VAL A 135 26.69 -11.59 25.25
N SER A 136 26.21 -11.81 24.03
CA SER A 136 26.42 -13.04 23.27
C SER A 136 27.40 -12.78 22.12
N GLU A 137 28.56 -13.43 22.17
CA GLU A 137 29.62 -13.32 21.15
C GLU A 137 29.52 -14.41 20.06
N ASP A 138 28.47 -15.26 20.09
CA ASP A 138 28.23 -16.32 19.08
C ASP A 138 27.60 -15.73 17.80
N TRP A 139 28.38 -14.88 17.14
CA TRP A 139 28.00 -14.20 15.90
C TRP A 139 29.12 -14.23 14.86
N PRO A 140 28.78 -14.30 13.57
CA PRO A 140 29.79 -14.30 12.51
C PRO A 140 30.61 -13.01 12.54
N PRO A 141 31.94 -13.09 12.67
CA PRO A 141 32.80 -11.89 12.67
C PRO A 141 32.80 -11.23 11.29
N LEU A 142 33.10 -9.94 11.26
CA LEU A 142 33.26 -9.21 10.01
C LEU A 142 34.43 -9.78 9.18
N PRO A 143 34.34 -9.71 7.83
CA PRO A 143 35.44 -10.14 6.96
C PRO A 143 36.77 -9.42 7.24
N PHE A 144 36.70 -8.18 7.71
CA PHE A 144 37.85 -7.40 8.19
C PHE A 144 37.43 -6.40 9.27
N PRO A 145 38.37 -5.86 10.07
CA PRO A 145 38.07 -4.91 11.13
C PRO A 145 37.51 -3.60 10.61
N LEU A 146 36.50 -3.04 11.29
CA LEU A 146 35.72 -1.93 10.75
C LEU A 146 35.09 -1.09 11.88
N SER A 147 35.25 0.23 11.85
CA SER A 147 34.53 1.20 12.71
C SER A 147 33.81 2.25 11.87
N ASN A 148 32.95 3.06 12.47
CA ASN A 148 32.24 4.19 11.83
C ASN A 148 31.42 3.76 10.60
N ALA A 149 30.91 2.53 10.63
CA ALA A 149 30.12 1.93 9.57
C ALA A 149 28.65 2.33 9.69
N ALA A 150 27.96 2.42 8.56
CA ALA A 150 26.52 2.62 8.51
C ALA A 150 25.80 1.28 8.48
N GLY A 151 24.80 1.07 9.34
CA GLY A 151 24.07 -0.20 9.42
C GLY A 151 22.56 -0.04 9.41
N ALA A 152 21.84 -0.98 8.79
CA ALA A 152 20.37 -1.01 8.82
C ALA A 152 19.80 -2.45 8.74
N LEU A 153 18.58 -2.65 9.24
CA LEU A 153 17.86 -3.93 9.18
C LEU A 153 16.70 -3.85 8.17
N LEU A 154 16.65 -4.81 7.24
CA LEU A 154 15.53 -4.97 6.31
C LEU A 154 15.26 -6.46 6.05
N ASP A 155 14.02 -6.90 6.21
CA ASP A 155 13.56 -8.27 5.93
C ASP A 155 14.44 -9.37 6.54
N ASN A 156 14.74 -9.26 7.85
CA ASN A 156 15.62 -10.17 8.59
C ASN A 156 17.07 -10.25 8.06
N LYS A 157 17.51 -9.21 7.35
CA LYS A 157 18.88 -9.07 6.86
C LYS A 157 19.49 -7.77 7.37
N VAL A 158 20.70 -7.88 7.92
CA VAL A 158 21.49 -6.74 8.37
C VAL A 158 22.38 -6.30 7.23
N TYR A 159 22.27 -5.04 6.84
CA TYR A 159 23.12 -4.41 5.83
C TYR A 159 24.13 -3.50 6.54
N LEU A 160 25.38 -3.54 6.10
CA LEU A 160 26.48 -2.76 6.64
C LEU A 160 27.28 -2.14 5.52
N PHE A 161 27.55 -0.84 5.60
CA PHE A 161 28.22 -0.09 4.55
C PHE A 161 29.36 0.79 5.10
N GLY A 162 30.45 0.86 4.33
CA GLY A 162 31.48 1.89 4.47
C GLY A 162 32.38 1.68 5.68
N GLY A 163 32.79 2.78 6.31
CA GLY A 163 33.55 2.80 7.56
C GLY A 163 35.07 2.78 7.40
N ARG A 164 35.78 2.67 8.52
CA ARG A 164 37.23 2.77 8.66
C ARG A 164 37.85 1.44 9.06
N LYS A 165 38.87 1.00 8.30
CA LYS A 165 39.59 -0.27 8.49
C LYS A 165 40.71 -0.19 9.55
N SER A 166 41.30 1.00 9.73
CA SER A 166 42.41 1.21 10.67
C SER A 166 42.39 2.63 11.25
N VAL A 167 42.80 2.76 12.52
CA VAL A 167 42.87 4.05 13.23
C VAL A 167 43.99 4.93 12.65
N SER A 168 45.19 4.37 12.47
CA SER A 168 46.34 5.05 11.85
C SER A 168 47.26 4.04 11.12
N PRO A 169 47.66 4.29 9.84
CA PRO A 169 47.12 5.33 8.96
C PRO A 169 45.64 5.09 8.70
N SER A 170 44.88 6.15 8.46
CA SER A 170 43.47 6.03 8.15
C SER A 170 43.26 5.30 6.83
N ARG A 171 42.23 4.46 6.77
CA ARG A 171 41.86 3.72 5.58
C ARG A 171 40.36 3.50 5.55
N LEU A 172 39.66 4.28 4.73
CA LEU A 172 38.23 4.13 4.54
C LEU A 172 37.89 2.92 3.65
N SER A 173 36.63 2.51 3.72
CA SER A 173 36.06 1.38 2.99
C SER A 173 34.83 1.84 2.21
N ASP A 174 34.59 1.21 1.06
CA ASP A 174 33.36 1.24 0.27
C ASP A 174 32.63 -0.12 0.28
N SER A 175 33.17 -1.10 1.01
CA SER A 175 32.56 -2.43 1.10
C SER A 175 31.13 -2.36 1.63
N PHE A 176 30.28 -3.15 1.01
CA PHE A 176 28.87 -3.26 1.34
C PHE A 176 28.54 -4.72 1.65
N PHE A 177 28.15 -5.00 2.90
CA PHE A 177 27.91 -6.36 3.37
C PHE A 177 26.45 -6.59 3.76
N VAL A 178 26.04 -7.85 3.66
CA VAL A 178 24.76 -8.32 4.19
C VAL A 178 24.94 -9.59 5.01
N LEU A 179 24.24 -9.68 6.14
CA LEU A 179 24.11 -10.87 6.98
C LEU A 179 22.64 -11.28 7.02
N ASP A 180 22.35 -12.51 6.59
CA ASP A 180 21.00 -13.10 6.66
C ASP A 180 20.78 -13.76 8.02
N LEU A 181 19.93 -13.17 8.86
CA LEU A 181 19.68 -13.65 10.21
C LEU A 181 18.93 -14.98 10.22
N SER A 182 18.26 -15.34 9.11
CA SER A 182 17.59 -16.64 8.95
C SER A 182 18.59 -17.79 8.79
N ASN A 183 19.83 -17.49 8.40
CA ASN A 183 20.90 -18.47 8.23
C ASN A 183 22.27 -17.88 8.59
N LYS A 184 22.43 -17.54 9.87
CA LYS A 184 23.64 -16.90 10.43
C LYS A 184 24.94 -17.63 10.10
N SER A 185 24.93 -18.96 9.98
CA SER A 185 26.13 -19.76 9.71
C SER A 185 26.77 -19.51 8.34
N ARG A 186 26.04 -18.89 7.39
CA ARG A 186 26.61 -18.46 6.10
C ARG A 186 27.55 -17.26 6.22
N GLY A 187 27.51 -16.55 7.34
CA GLY A 187 28.31 -15.35 7.58
C GLY A 187 27.96 -14.17 6.68
N TRP A 188 28.84 -13.18 6.67
CA TRP A 188 28.70 -11.96 5.88
C TRP A 188 28.95 -12.21 4.40
N LYS A 189 28.06 -11.67 3.56
CA LYS A 189 28.21 -11.69 2.11
C LYS A 189 28.44 -10.27 1.60
N GLU A 190 29.44 -10.10 0.74
CA GLU A 190 29.65 -8.83 0.03
C GLU A 190 28.63 -8.64 -1.10
N LEU A 191 28.14 -7.41 -1.23
CA LEU A 191 27.16 -6.96 -2.21
C LEU A 191 27.84 -6.14 -3.32
N PRO A 192 27.13 -5.85 -4.43
CA PRO A 192 27.69 -5.06 -5.52
C PRO A 192 28.28 -3.72 -5.07
N GLY A 193 29.37 -3.33 -5.72
CA GLY A 193 30.16 -2.15 -5.38
C GLY A 193 29.36 -0.86 -5.37
N TYR A 194 29.76 0.04 -4.48
CA TYR A 194 29.18 1.34 -4.29
C TYR A 194 29.76 2.36 -5.28
N PRO A 195 28.93 3.15 -5.99
CA PRO A 195 29.41 4.03 -7.06
C PRO A 195 29.96 5.38 -6.58
N GLY A 196 29.83 5.74 -5.30
CA GLY A 196 30.29 7.03 -4.76
C GLY A 196 31.65 6.95 -4.07
N CYS A 197 32.05 8.05 -3.42
CA CYS A 197 33.31 8.10 -2.66
C CYS A 197 33.26 7.25 -1.38
N VAL A 198 34.36 6.56 -1.06
CA VAL A 198 34.58 5.89 0.23
C VAL A 198 34.23 6.84 1.38
N ARG A 199 33.58 6.33 2.43
CA ARG A 199 33.10 7.19 3.52
C ARG A 199 32.94 6.45 4.83
N GLU A 200 33.07 7.19 5.91
CA GLU A 200 32.70 6.80 7.26
C GLU A 200 31.62 7.73 7.82
N ASP A 201 31.01 7.36 8.95
CA ASP A 201 29.95 8.13 9.62
C ASP A 201 28.76 8.49 8.71
N ALA A 202 28.58 7.72 7.63
CA ALA A 202 27.41 7.81 6.78
C ALA A 202 26.20 7.23 7.51
N ILE A 203 25.02 7.64 7.09
CA ILE A 203 23.77 7.14 7.67
C ILE A 203 23.12 6.21 6.68
N LEU A 204 22.76 5.01 7.14
CA LEU A 204 22.00 4.04 6.36
C LEU A 204 20.63 3.87 7.00
N VAL A 205 19.57 4.21 6.27
CA VAL A 205 18.19 4.13 6.75
C VAL A 205 17.31 3.40 5.75
N VAL A 206 16.39 2.57 6.23
CA VAL A 206 15.44 1.85 5.39
C VAL A 206 14.17 2.69 5.24
N GLN A 207 13.75 2.93 4.01
CA GLN A 207 12.46 3.55 3.71
C GLN A 207 11.91 3.04 2.38
N ASN A 208 10.60 3.12 2.17
CA ASN A 208 9.95 2.75 0.92
C ASN A 208 10.13 3.86 -0.14
N ASN A 209 10.47 3.48 -1.37
CA ASN A 209 10.57 4.40 -2.50
C ASN A 209 9.24 4.60 -3.27
N GLY A 210 8.13 4.11 -2.72
CA GLY A 210 6.81 4.05 -3.36
C GLY A 210 6.50 2.71 -4.05
N VAL A 211 7.49 1.82 -4.17
CA VAL A 211 7.32 0.47 -4.77
C VAL A 211 7.81 -0.61 -3.81
N SER A 212 9.00 -0.43 -3.24
CA SER A 212 9.67 -1.41 -2.40
C SER A 212 10.52 -0.73 -1.33
N PRO A 213 10.71 -1.34 -0.15
CA PRO A 213 11.71 -0.90 0.81
C PRO A 213 13.11 -0.85 0.19
N CYS A 214 13.82 0.25 0.39
CA CYS A 214 15.17 0.51 -0.11
C CYS A 214 16.07 1.03 1.02
N LEU A 215 17.38 0.94 0.83
CA LEU A 215 18.39 1.44 1.75
C LEU A 215 18.90 2.80 1.26
N TYR A 216 18.73 3.84 2.06
CA TYR A 216 19.17 5.20 1.77
C TYR A 216 20.45 5.47 2.54
N LEU A 217 21.53 5.68 1.80
CA LEU A 217 22.85 6.05 2.30
C LEU A 217 23.03 7.56 2.15
N LEU A 218 23.18 8.28 3.24
CA LEU A 218 23.16 9.74 3.26
C LEU A 218 24.39 10.32 3.98
N GLY A 219 25.02 11.31 3.35
CA GLY A 219 26.10 12.09 3.94
C GLY A 219 27.33 11.24 4.29
N GLY A 220 27.90 11.51 5.46
CA GLY A 220 29.16 10.93 5.93
C GLY A 220 30.35 11.81 5.65
N GLN A 221 31.53 11.25 5.87
CA GLN A 221 32.82 11.94 5.77
C GLN A 221 33.78 11.15 4.89
N THR A 222 34.57 11.88 4.09
CA THR A 222 35.68 11.33 3.30
C THR A 222 36.96 12.10 3.60
N GLU A 223 38.11 11.48 3.40
CA GLU A 223 39.41 12.16 3.53
C GLU A 223 39.76 12.91 2.25
N THR A 224 40.29 14.12 2.40
CA THR A 224 40.89 14.89 1.30
C THR A 224 42.37 14.54 1.12
N GLU A 225 42.95 14.91 -0.02
CA GLU A 225 44.40 14.73 -0.30
C GLU A 225 45.30 15.41 0.73
N GLU A 226 44.78 16.41 1.46
CA GLU A 226 45.46 17.15 2.54
C GLU A 226 45.30 16.50 3.92
N GLY A 227 44.60 15.35 4.03
CA GLY A 227 44.36 14.63 5.28
C GLY A 227 43.27 15.23 6.18
N LEU A 228 42.54 16.24 5.69
CA LEU A 228 41.38 16.82 6.38
C LEU A 228 40.10 16.08 5.98
N SER A 229 39.21 15.81 6.93
CA SER A 229 37.92 15.19 6.65
C SER A 229 36.94 16.21 6.04
N SER A 230 36.31 15.86 4.91
CA SER A 230 35.26 16.66 4.26
C SER A 230 33.89 16.00 4.44
N CYS A 231 32.93 16.76 4.98
CA CYS A 231 31.54 16.34 5.05
C CYS A 231 30.91 16.24 3.66
N LEU A 232 30.30 15.10 3.37
CA LEU A 232 29.61 14.82 2.12
C LEU A 232 28.16 15.31 2.19
N THR A 233 27.66 15.82 1.07
CA THR A 233 26.27 16.26 0.87
C THR A 233 25.53 15.38 -0.13
N ASP A 234 26.16 14.31 -0.59
CA ASP A 234 25.57 13.36 -1.52
C ASP A 234 24.77 12.26 -0.82
N GLY A 235 23.82 11.70 -1.56
CA GLY A 235 23.01 10.58 -1.12
C GLY A 235 22.87 9.53 -2.22
N TYR A 236 22.71 8.28 -1.82
CA TYR A 236 22.47 7.16 -2.72
C TYR A 236 21.39 6.25 -2.15
N VAL A 237 20.66 5.59 -3.04
CA VAL A 237 19.67 4.57 -2.67
C VAL A 237 20.06 3.23 -3.30
N TYR A 238 20.06 2.18 -2.50
CA TYR A 238 20.20 0.79 -2.95
C TYR A 238 18.85 0.11 -2.90
N ASN A 239 18.45 -0.48 -4.03
CA ASN A 239 17.25 -1.33 -4.11
C ASN A 239 17.69 -2.81 -4.00
N PRO A 240 17.36 -3.52 -2.90
CA PRO A 240 17.75 -4.92 -2.72
C PRO A 240 17.08 -5.90 -3.68
N GLN A 241 15.90 -5.56 -4.21
CA GLN A 241 15.20 -6.40 -5.19
C GLN A 241 15.89 -6.34 -6.55
N LEU A 242 16.36 -5.16 -6.96
CA LEU A 242 17.08 -4.94 -8.21
C LEU A 242 18.60 -5.16 -8.11
N GLY A 243 19.13 -5.16 -6.89
CA GLY A 243 20.58 -5.25 -6.64
C GLY A 243 21.37 -4.04 -7.15
N LYS A 244 20.75 -2.85 -7.21
CA LYS A 244 21.31 -1.67 -7.90
C LYS A 244 21.31 -0.42 -7.02
N TRP A 245 22.38 0.36 -7.14
CA TRP A 245 22.52 1.71 -6.59
C TRP A 245 22.06 2.79 -7.58
N SER A 246 21.45 3.85 -7.04
CA SER A 246 21.09 5.07 -7.77
C SER A 246 21.49 6.30 -6.95
N SER A 247 21.98 7.35 -7.61
CA SER A 247 22.30 8.63 -6.94
C SER A 247 21.03 9.42 -6.63
N LEU A 248 21.03 10.13 -5.51
CA LEU A 248 19.99 11.08 -5.07
C LEU A 248 20.43 12.55 -5.25
N GLY A 249 21.61 12.79 -5.84
CA GLY A 249 22.20 14.13 -5.96
C GLY A 249 23.04 14.54 -4.74
N SER A 250 23.41 15.82 -4.68
CA SER A 250 24.36 16.41 -3.71
C SER A 250 23.78 17.53 -2.84
N ASP A 251 22.44 17.57 -2.70
CA ASP A 251 21.72 18.67 -2.06
C ASP A 251 21.41 18.44 -0.57
N PHE A 252 21.92 17.37 0.02
CA PHE A 252 21.70 17.08 1.45
C PHE A 252 22.51 18.04 2.32
N PRO A 253 21.99 18.44 3.49
CA PRO A 253 22.70 19.34 4.38
C PRO A 253 24.03 18.74 4.85
N LYS A 254 25.05 19.58 5.03
CA LYS A 254 26.29 19.15 5.69
C LYS A 254 26.03 18.85 7.16
N GLY A 255 26.68 17.81 7.69
CA GLY A 255 26.62 17.48 9.11
C GLY A 255 25.35 16.74 9.54
N ILE A 256 24.73 15.97 8.64
CA ILE A 256 23.70 15.00 9.07
C ILE A 256 24.37 13.96 9.95
N CYS A 257 23.85 13.76 11.15
CA CYS A 257 24.41 12.84 12.14
C CYS A 257 23.44 11.71 12.53
N ALA A 258 22.14 11.85 12.24
CA ALA A 258 21.17 10.77 12.39
C ALA A 258 20.02 10.89 11.37
N ALA A 259 19.36 9.76 11.09
CA ALA A 259 18.14 9.74 10.29
C ALA A 259 17.14 8.73 10.83
N VAL A 260 15.85 9.04 10.70
CA VAL A 260 14.74 8.20 11.16
C VAL A 260 13.69 8.09 10.06
N ALA A 261 13.21 6.88 9.79
CA ALA A 261 12.11 6.66 8.87
C ALA A 261 10.77 7.10 9.53
N SER A 262 9.97 7.86 8.80
CA SER A 262 8.65 8.32 9.28
C SER A 262 7.58 8.13 8.22
N GLY A 263 6.41 7.67 8.63
CA GLY A 263 5.30 7.38 7.73
C GLY A 263 5.68 6.42 6.60
N ALA A 264 4.99 6.54 5.47
CA ALA A 264 5.15 5.65 4.33
C ALA A 264 6.41 5.94 3.51
N ASN A 265 6.85 7.20 3.45
CA ASN A 265 7.85 7.67 2.47
C ASN A 265 8.72 8.86 2.95
N HIS A 266 8.79 9.16 4.25
CA HIS A 266 9.67 10.22 4.77
C HIS A 266 10.89 9.69 5.51
N ILE A 267 11.99 10.43 5.40
CA ILE A 267 13.17 10.30 6.23
C ILE A 267 13.37 11.63 6.94
N LEU A 268 13.35 11.61 8.26
CA LEU A 268 13.69 12.74 9.11
C LEU A 268 15.21 12.77 9.29
N LEU A 269 15.87 13.86 8.90
CA LEU A 269 17.31 14.03 8.97
C LEU A 269 17.66 15.03 10.07
N PHE A 270 18.53 14.62 10.98
CA PHE A 270 18.99 15.43 12.10
C PHE A 270 20.35 16.01 11.73
N GLN A 271 20.41 17.34 11.65
CA GLN A 271 21.59 18.08 11.24
C GLN A 271 22.22 18.79 12.44
N LYS A 272 23.54 18.66 12.55
CA LYS A 272 24.38 19.60 13.29
C LYS A 272 24.88 20.66 12.32
N GLU A 273 24.43 21.92 12.46
CA GLU A 273 24.91 22.98 11.58
C GLU A 273 26.44 23.16 11.74
N PRO A 274 27.19 23.25 10.62
CA PRO A 274 28.62 23.49 10.67
C PRO A 274 28.93 24.89 11.22
N GLU A 275 30.08 25.06 11.86
CA GLU A 275 30.52 26.35 12.41
C GLU A 275 30.71 27.37 11.28
N ASP A 276 29.81 28.34 11.18
CA ASP A 276 29.96 29.47 10.26
C ASP A 276 30.43 30.70 11.04
N THR A 277 31.58 31.26 10.62
CA THR A 277 32.32 32.34 11.31
C THR A 277 31.55 33.65 11.54
N GLN A 278 30.31 33.79 11.05
CA GLN A 278 29.48 34.99 11.20
C GLN A 278 28.33 34.88 12.22
N HIS A 279 27.94 33.67 12.64
CA HIS A 279 26.83 33.49 13.60
C HIS A 279 27.28 32.66 14.81
N LEU A 280 27.44 33.33 15.97
CA LEU A 280 27.88 32.77 17.25
C LEU A 280 26.91 31.76 17.92
N LYS A 281 25.86 31.28 17.23
CA LYS A 281 24.89 30.32 17.78
C LYS A 281 24.86 29.05 16.93
N LYS A 282 25.30 27.93 17.53
CA LYS A 282 25.13 26.57 17.00
C LYS A 282 23.66 26.18 17.15
N GLU A 283 22.93 26.06 16.05
CA GLU A 283 21.55 25.52 16.05
C GLU A 283 21.52 24.14 15.37
N ASN A 284 20.88 23.16 16.02
CA ASN A 284 20.60 21.87 15.40
C ASN A 284 19.29 21.98 14.61
N ALA A 285 19.23 21.37 13.42
CA ALA A 285 18.08 21.48 12.53
C ALA A 285 17.50 20.12 12.17
N LEU A 286 16.18 20.08 11.99
CA LEU A 286 15.47 18.93 11.48
C LEU A 286 15.05 19.16 10.03
N TRP A 287 15.38 18.20 9.17
CA TRP A 287 14.96 18.19 7.78
C TRP A 287 14.03 17.01 7.49
N LYS A 288 13.13 17.20 6.53
CA LYS A 288 12.21 16.19 6.01
C LYS A 288 12.60 15.90 4.57
N TYR A 289 13.04 14.68 4.30
CA TYR A 289 13.28 14.19 2.95
C TYR A 289 12.16 13.22 2.55
N HIS A 290 11.53 13.47 1.39
CA HIS A 290 10.48 12.60 0.88
C HIS A 290 10.99 11.76 -0.29
N THR A 291 10.85 10.43 -0.19
CA THR A 291 11.54 9.48 -1.07
C THR A 291 10.96 9.39 -2.48
N ILE A 292 9.68 9.73 -2.69
CA ILE A 292 9.02 9.67 -4.00
C ILE A 292 9.26 10.97 -4.78
N THR A 293 8.98 12.13 -4.18
CA THR A 293 9.14 13.44 -4.82
C THR A 293 10.59 13.90 -4.86
N GLN A 294 11.45 13.28 -4.03
CA GLN A 294 12.86 13.64 -3.81
C GLN A 294 13.03 15.08 -3.37
N THR A 295 12.07 15.58 -2.60
CA THR A 295 12.06 16.93 -2.04
C THR A 295 12.64 16.92 -0.64
N LEU A 296 13.42 17.96 -0.33
CA LEU A 296 14.06 18.15 0.95
C LEU A 296 13.62 19.50 1.54
N VAL A 297 13.11 19.48 2.77
CA VAL A 297 12.56 20.69 3.44
C VAL A 297 13.16 20.83 4.84
N LYS A 298 13.67 22.01 5.20
CA LYS A 298 14.03 22.34 6.59
C LYS A 298 12.73 22.55 7.37
N SER A 299 12.46 21.68 8.34
CA SER A 299 11.20 21.68 9.10
C SER A 299 11.22 22.69 10.24
N GLU A 300 12.17 22.54 11.15
CA GLU A 300 12.25 23.29 12.41
C GLU A 300 13.65 23.18 13.04
N CYS A 301 13.97 24.08 13.97
CA CYS A 301 15.16 23.96 14.81
C CYS A 301 14.87 23.04 16.00
N ILE A 302 15.81 22.14 16.29
CA ILE A 302 15.74 21.24 17.43
C ILE A 302 16.03 22.06 18.70
N PRO A 303 15.23 21.94 19.78
CA PRO A 303 15.51 22.62 21.03
C PRO A 303 16.87 22.20 21.61
N GLY A 304 17.71 23.18 21.93
CA GLY A 304 19.04 22.95 22.51
C GLY A 304 20.17 22.87 21.47
N THR A 305 21.40 22.77 21.97
CA THR A 305 22.62 22.65 21.16
C THR A 305 23.37 21.39 21.56
N TYR A 306 23.32 20.37 20.71
CA TYR A 306 23.96 19.10 20.90
C TYR A 306 25.21 18.99 20.02
N ASP A 307 26.36 18.75 20.65
CA ASP A 307 27.61 18.52 19.93
C ASP A 307 27.69 17.11 19.35
N THR A 308 27.00 16.17 19.98
CA THR A 308 26.83 14.78 19.54
C THR A 308 25.34 14.47 19.52
N MET A 309 24.85 13.81 18.48
CA MET A 309 23.43 13.44 18.41
C MET A 309 23.29 12.01 17.88
N GLN A 310 22.77 11.13 18.72
CA GLN A 310 22.20 9.86 18.32
C GLN A 310 20.69 9.95 18.43
N VAL A 311 19.96 9.39 17.47
CA VAL A 311 18.50 9.40 17.49
C VAL A 311 17.98 7.98 17.44
N LEU A 312 17.19 7.62 18.45
CA LEU A 312 16.54 6.33 18.53
C LEU A 312 15.03 6.50 18.43
N GLN A 313 14.43 5.81 17.47
CA GLN A 313 12.99 5.82 17.29
C GLN A 313 12.32 4.77 18.18
N ARG A 314 11.26 5.19 18.86
CA ARG A 314 10.36 4.33 19.62
C ARG A 314 8.93 4.66 19.21
N ASN A 315 8.36 3.85 18.32
CA ASN A 315 7.03 4.06 17.74
C ASN A 315 6.92 5.45 17.04
N ARG A 316 6.02 6.32 17.51
CA ARG A 316 5.80 7.69 16.99
C ARG A 316 6.64 8.75 17.70
N SER A 317 7.49 8.32 18.61
CA SER A 317 8.39 9.17 19.35
C SER A 317 9.82 8.84 18.94
N PHE A 318 10.70 9.80 19.04
CA PHE A 318 12.13 9.55 18.95
C PHE A 318 12.83 10.30 20.08
N VAL A 319 13.95 9.74 20.52
CA VAL A 319 14.77 10.32 21.58
C VAL A 319 16.10 10.69 20.96
N ILE A 320 16.43 11.98 21.08
CA ILE A 320 17.75 12.51 20.76
C ILE A 320 18.59 12.35 22.01
N LEU A 321 19.76 11.74 21.85
CA LEU A 321 20.76 11.55 22.89
C LEU A 321 22.05 12.24 22.49
N GLY A 322 22.60 13.05 23.39
CA GLY A 322 23.75 13.87 23.05
C GLY A 322 24.45 14.52 24.23
N SER A 323 25.60 15.13 23.96
CA SER A 323 26.28 16.06 24.86
C SER A 323 25.90 17.50 24.53
N ASN A 324 25.57 18.30 25.55
CA ASN A 324 25.17 19.69 25.37
C ASN A 324 26.39 20.63 25.44
N ALA A 325 26.66 21.31 24.33
CA ALA A 325 27.80 22.21 24.13
C ALA A 325 27.87 23.35 25.16
N SER A 326 26.71 23.81 25.62
CA SER A 326 26.61 24.99 26.50
C SER A 326 26.91 24.70 27.97
N SER A 327 26.94 23.42 28.36
CA SER A 327 27.13 23.01 29.76
C SER A 327 28.59 22.85 30.18
N GLY A 328 29.51 22.64 29.23
CA GLY A 328 30.91 22.31 29.52
C GLY A 328 31.11 21.01 30.31
N THR A 329 30.07 20.16 30.44
CA THR A 329 30.11 18.90 31.20
C THR A 329 29.92 17.69 30.27
N ASN A 330 30.69 16.61 30.48
CA ASN A 330 30.55 15.32 29.80
C ASN A 330 29.32 14.54 30.29
N ARG A 331 28.14 15.15 30.20
CA ARG A 331 26.87 14.56 30.61
C ARG A 331 26.05 14.17 29.38
N LEU A 332 25.30 13.08 29.53
CA LEU A 332 24.36 12.61 28.54
C LEU A 332 23.01 13.30 28.73
N TYR A 333 22.49 13.90 27.67
CA TYR A 333 21.19 14.54 27.62
C TYR A 333 20.25 13.72 26.76
N SER A 334 18.97 13.70 27.12
CA SER A 334 17.91 13.10 26.31
C SER A 334 16.79 14.10 26.05
N LEU A 335 16.41 14.26 24.78
CA LEU A 335 15.27 15.06 24.35
C LEU A 335 14.28 14.16 23.60
N GLN A 336 13.03 14.14 24.05
CA GLN A 336 11.96 13.41 23.37
C GLN A 336 11.26 14.31 22.35
N GLY A 337 11.09 13.82 21.13
CA GLY A 337 10.23 14.42 20.11
C GLY A 337 9.07 13.47 19.77
N ASP A 338 7.84 13.94 19.92
CA ASP A 338 6.64 13.19 19.57
C ASP A 338 6.05 13.75 18.26
N ILE A 339 5.83 12.89 17.27
CA ILE A 339 5.13 13.27 16.04
C ILE A 339 3.65 13.39 16.39
N VAL A 340 3.12 14.62 16.39
CA VAL A 340 1.71 14.89 16.68
C VAL A 340 0.92 14.84 15.37
N PRO A 341 0.02 13.86 15.20
CA PRO A 341 -0.84 13.82 14.01
C PRO A 341 -1.76 15.03 13.98
N LEU A 342 -2.13 15.46 12.77
CA LEU A 342 -3.09 16.54 12.59
C LEU A 342 -4.41 16.24 13.33
N GLU A 343 -5.02 17.25 13.94
CA GLU A 343 -6.34 17.12 14.55
C GLU A 343 -7.36 16.68 13.50
N LYS A 344 -8.16 15.67 13.87
CA LYS A 344 -9.05 14.99 12.94
C LYS A 344 -10.50 15.40 13.21
N GLY A 345 -11.18 15.95 12.20
CA GLY A 345 -12.59 16.30 12.29
C GLY A 345 -13.19 16.66 10.93
N LEU A 346 -14.29 16.00 10.56
CA LEU A 346 -14.96 16.26 9.27
C LEU A 346 -15.75 17.57 9.25
N GLY A 347 -16.15 18.11 10.40
CA GLY A 347 -17.05 19.25 10.47
C GLY A 347 -18.48 18.91 10.02
N LEU A 348 -19.45 19.73 10.44
CA LEU A 348 -20.88 19.45 10.29
C LEU A 348 -21.33 19.34 8.82
N VAL A 349 -20.84 20.24 7.95
CA VAL A 349 -21.25 20.30 6.54
C VAL A 349 -20.86 19.02 5.80
N ASN A 350 -19.64 18.52 5.98
CA ASN A 350 -19.20 17.28 5.34
C ASN A 350 -20.03 16.08 5.83
N ILE A 351 -20.33 16.02 7.13
CA ILE A 351 -21.20 14.99 7.71
C ILE A 351 -22.59 15.03 7.08
N LEU A 352 -23.19 16.22 6.92
CA LEU A 352 -24.51 16.36 6.29
C LEU A 352 -24.50 15.90 4.82
N VAL A 353 -23.44 16.17 4.07
CA VAL A 353 -23.27 15.68 2.69
C VAL A 353 -23.23 14.15 2.67
N ILE A 354 -22.44 13.53 3.56
CA ILE A 354 -22.33 12.07 3.67
C ILE A 354 -23.68 11.44 4.05
N ILE A 355 -24.38 12.01 5.04
CA ILE A 355 -25.73 11.55 5.44
C ILE A 355 -26.71 11.66 4.27
N GLY A 356 -26.69 12.78 3.55
CA GLY A 356 -27.51 12.99 2.36
C GLY A 356 -27.25 11.93 1.28
N TYR A 357 -25.99 11.58 1.05
CA TYR A 357 -25.62 10.50 0.14
C TYR A 357 -26.22 9.14 0.56
N PHE A 358 -26.08 8.75 1.82
CA PHE A 358 -26.66 7.50 2.33
C PHE A 358 -28.19 7.49 2.28
N ALA A 359 -28.83 8.63 2.56
CA ALA A 359 -30.28 8.78 2.46
C ALA A 359 -30.79 8.57 1.02
N VAL A 360 -30.07 9.08 0.02
CA VAL A 360 -30.39 8.85 -1.40
C VAL A 360 -30.33 7.36 -1.74
N LEU A 361 -29.28 6.65 -1.30
CA LEU A 361 -29.15 5.21 -1.54
C LEU A 361 -30.27 4.40 -0.88
N ALA A 362 -30.59 4.70 0.38
CA ALA A 362 -31.69 4.07 1.09
C ALA A 362 -33.03 4.30 0.36
N GLY A 363 -33.27 5.54 -0.10
CA GLY A 363 -34.45 5.89 -0.88
C GLY A 363 -34.58 5.09 -2.19
N ILE A 364 -33.47 4.86 -2.90
CA ILE A 364 -33.44 4.05 -4.13
C ILE A 364 -33.78 2.58 -3.81
N GLY A 365 -33.18 2.01 -2.76
CA GLY A 365 -33.49 0.65 -2.32
C GLY A 365 -34.98 0.46 -1.99
N ILE A 366 -35.57 1.40 -1.25
CA ILE A 366 -37.00 1.40 -0.91
C ILE A 366 -37.86 1.54 -2.17
N TYR A 367 -37.48 2.42 -3.10
CA TYR A 367 -38.23 2.63 -4.33
C TYR A 367 -38.32 1.36 -5.18
N PHE A 368 -37.19 0.67 -5.41
CA PHE A 368 -37.15 -0.55 -6.24
C PHE A 368 -37.68 -1.79 -5.53
N SER A 369 -37.77 -1.77 -4.19
CA SER A 369 -38.38 -2.85 -3.39
C SER A 369 -39.79 -3.23 -3.86
N ARG A 370 -40.57 -2.22 -4.27
CA ARG A 370 -41.98 -2.36 -4.69
C ARG A 370 -42.14 -3.16 -5.99
N ARG A 371 -41.03 -3.36 -6.72
CA ARG A 371 -40.98 -4.10 -7.99
C ARG A 371 -40.50 -5.54 -7.82
N GLN A 372 -40.04 -5.94 -6.63
CA GLN A 372 -39.50 -7.27 -6.38
C GLN A 372 -40.61 -8.25 -5.99
N LYS A 373 -41.24 -8.87 -7.01
CA LYS A 373 -42.36 -9.81 -6.84
C LYS A 373 -41.99 -11.27 -7.11
N SER A 374 -40.87 -11.52 -7.79
CA SER A 374 -40.38 -12.85 -8.15
C SER A 374 -38.85 -12.93 -8.05
N THR A 375 -38.29 -14.14 -8.06
CA THR A 375 -36.83 -14.34 -8.19
C THR A 375 -36.28 -13.81 -9.51
N ASN A 376 -37.09 -13.83 -10.58
CA ASN A 376 -36.72 -13.22 -11.86
C ASN A 376 -36.62 -11.69 -11.77
N ASP A 377 -37.51 -11.03 -11.02
CA ASP A 377 -37.35 -9.60 -10.72
C ASP A 377 -36.10 -9.36 -9.88
N TYR A 378 -35.90 -10.18 -8.85
CA TYR A 378 -34.84 -10.00 -7.87
C TYR A 378 -33.42 -10.22 -8.44
N PHE A 379 -33.25 -11.19 -9.34
CA PHE A 379 -31.94 -11.56 -9.91
C PHE A 379 -31.71 -11.05 -11.33
N LYS A 380 -32.75 -10.90 -12.16
CA LYS A 380 -32.65 -10.45 -13.56
C LYS A 380 -33.32 -9.10 -13.82
N GLY A 381 -33.93 -8.47 -12.82
CA GLY A 381 -34.64 -7.18 -13.00
C GLY A 381 -35.79 -7.26 -14.01
N GLY A 382 -36.30 -8.46 -14.27
CA GLY A 382 -37.34 -8.71 -15.29
C GLY A 382 -36.99 -8.20 -16.69
N GLY A 383 -35.71 -8.05 -17.05
CA GLY A 383 -35.30 -7.52 -18.36
C GLY A 383 -35.55 -6.01 -18.54
N ARG A 384 -35.87 -5.27 -17.48
CA ARG A 384 -36.29 -3.85 -17.55
C ARG A 384 -35.13 -2.86 -17.52
N ILE A 385 -33.92 -3.33 -17.26
CA ILE A 385 -32.76 -2.45 -17.07
C ILE A 385 -32.27 -1.95 -18.44
N PRO A 386 -32.16 -0.62 -18.65
CA PRO A 386 -31.63 -0.09 -19.90
C PRO A 386 -30.13 -0.31 -20.01
N TRP A 387 -29.63 -0.46 -21.25
CA TRP A 387 -28.23 -0.76 -21.54
C TRP A 387 -27.22 0.17 -20.87
N TRP A 388 -27.51 1.47 -20.80
CA TRP A 388 -26.58 2.45 -20.25
C TRP A 388 -26.46 2.32 -18.73
N ALA A 389 -27.55 1.99 -18.02
CA ALA A 389 -27.53 1.78 -16.58
C ALA A 389 -26.79 0.47 -16.24
N ALA A 390 -27.07 -0.60 -16.99
CA ALA A 390 -26.31 -1.85 -16.89
C ALA A 390 -24.82 -1.64 -17.21
N GLY A 391 -24.50 -0.77 -18.17
CA GLY A 391 -23.12 -0.42 -18.54
C GLY A 391 -22.37 0.36 -17.46
N LEU A 392 -23.01 1.38 -16.87
CA LEU A 392 -22.45 2.09 -15.72
C LEU A 392 -22.30 1.16 -14.51
N SER A 393 -23.23 0.25 -14.30
CA SER A 393 -23.16 -0.71 -13.19
C SER A 393 -22.06 -1.77 -13.37
N LEU A 394 -21.84 -2.26 -14.61
CA LEU A 394 -20.66 -3.07 -14.95
C LEU A 394 -19.37 -2.32 -14.61
N PHE A 395 -19.31 -1.04 -14.98
CA PHE A 395 -18.15 -0.19 -14.72
C PHE A 395 -17.94 0.06 -13.22
N GLY A 396 -18.98 0.42 -12.48
CA GLY A 396 -18.91 0.65 -11.03
C GLY A 396 -18.48 -0.60 -10.25
N THR A 397 -18.92 -1.78 -10.67
CA THR A 397 -18.47 -3.05 -10.04
C THR A 397 -17.01 -3.39 -10.36
N ALA A 398 -16.51 -2.96 -11.52
CA ALA A 398 -15.08 -3.08 -11.84
C ALA A 398 -14.24 -2.03 -11.10
N LEU A 399 -14.79 -0.83 -10.90
CA LEU A 399 -14.15 0.30 -10.24
C LEU A 399 -14.39 0.26 -8.72
N SER A 400 -13.62 -0.58 -8.03
CA SER A 400 -13.68 -0.73 -6.57
C SER A 400 -13.07 0.46 -5.81
N ALA A 401 -13.32 0.56 -4.49
CA ALA A 401 -12.65 1.55 -3.63
C ALA A 401 -11.12 1.40 -3.61
N ILE A 402 -10.64 0.17 -3.80
CA ILE A 402 -9.21 -0.14 -3.90
C ILE A 402 -8.65 0.55 -5.14
N THR A 403 -9.34 0.42 -6.27
CA THR A 403 -9.00 1.08 -7.53
C THR A 403 -8.97 2.61 -7.39
N PHE A 404 -9.91 3.18 -6.64
CA PHE A 404 -10.01 4.63 -6.41
C PHE A 404 -8.81 5.21 -5.65
N MET A 405 -8.22 4.48 -4.69
CA MET A 405 -7.08 4.94 -3.89
C MET A 405 -5.74 4.46 -4.46
N ALA A 406 -5.67 3.18 -4.86
CA ALA A 406 -4.43 2.54 -5.28
C ALA A 406 -3.94 3.04 -6.64
N ILE A 407 -4.81 3.41 -7.60
CA ILE A 407 -4.33 3.94 -8.89
C ILE A 407 -3.66 5.31 -8.70
N PRO A 408 -4.29 6.33 -8.08
CA PRO A 408 -3.62 7.59 -7.84
C PRO A 408 -2.32 7.39 -7.04
N SER A 409 -2.32 6.54 -6.02
CA SER A 409 -1.11 6.24 -5.24
C SER A 409 0.00 5.61 -6.10
N LYS A 410 -0.34 4.61 -6.93
CA LYS A 410 0.61 3.97 -7.84
C LYS A 410 1.20 4.96 -8.83
N ALA A 411 0.38 5.80 -9.46
CA ALA A 411 0.86 6.82 -10.41
C ALA A 411 1.68 7.92 -9.70
N TYR A 412 1.29 8.29 -8.47
CA TYR A 412 2.04 9.19 -7.61
C TYR A 412 3.42 8.64 -7.24
N ALA A 413 3.52 7.35 -6.93
CA ALA A 413 4.78 6.67 -6.60
C ALA A 413 5.65 6.39 -7.83
N THR A 414 5.02 6.05 -8.95
CA THR A 414 5.71 5.55 -10.15
C THR A 414 5.36 6.39 -11.39
N ASN A 415 4.56 5.83 -12.29
CA ASN A 415 4.22 6.36 -13.61
C ASN A 415 2.95 5.66 -14.13
N TRP A 416 2.77 5.64 -15.45
CA TRP A 416 1.59 5.10 -16.13
C TRP A 416 1.77 3.66 -16.64
N SER A 417 2.79 2.93 -16.18
CA SER A 417 3.09 1.55 -16.61
C SER A 417 1.93 0.56 -16.46
N TYR A 418 1.01 0.80 -15.53
CA TYR A 418 -0.16 -0.05 -15.30
C TYR A 418 -1.42 0.41 -16.04
N VAL A 419 -1.38 1.48 -16.82
CA VAL A 419 -2.57 2.04 -17.49
C VAL A 419 -3.25 1.02 -18.40
N LEU A 420 -2.45 0.21 -19.10
CA LEU A 420 -2.94 -0.84 -20.00
C LEU A 420 -3.56 -2.02 -19.26
N PHE A 421 -3.22 -2.23 -17.99
CA PHE A 421 -3.88 -3.24 -17.16
C PHE A 421 -5.36 -2.93 -17.02
N ASN A 422 -5.67 -1.68 -16.68
CA ASN A 422 -7.02 -1.23 -16.39
C ASN A 422 -7.88 -1.09 -17.65
N THR A 423 -7.29 -0.65 -18.75
CA THR A 423 -7.99 -0.58 -20.05
C THR A 423 -8.11 -1.94 -20.73
N GLY A 424 -7.63 -3.02 -20.11
CA GLY A 424 -7.62 -4.36 -20.71
C GLY A 424 -8.97 -4.90 -21.17
N ILE A 425 -10.07 -4.43 -20.57
CA ILE A 425 -11.43 -4.73 -21.04
C ILE A 425 -11.66 -4.30 -22.49
N VAL A 426 -10.98 -3.27 -23.00
CA VAL A 426 -11.10 -2.85 -24.40
C VAL A 426 -10.61 -3.95 -25.35
N PHE A 427 -9.53 -4.64 -24.99
CA PHE A 427 -8.98 -5.74 -25.79
C PHE A 427 -9.90 -6.96 -25.79
N VAL A 428 -10.64 -7.16 -24.70
CA VAL A 428 -11.40 -8.39 -24.46
C VAL A 428 -12.90 -8.23 -24.75
N ALA A 429 -13.42 -7.01 -24.77
CA ALA A 429 -14.83 -6.70 -25.02
C ALA A 429 -15.38 -7.38 -26.30
N PRO A 430 -14.66 -7.46 -27.44
CA PRO A 430 -15.14 -8.20 -28.60
C PRO A 430 -15.42 -9.67 -28.28
N VAL A 431 -14.54 -10.34 -27.54
CA VAL A 431 -14.73 -11.74 -27.15
C VAL A 431 -15.96 -11.89 -26.26
N ILE A 432 -16.14 -10.99 -25.28
CA ILE A 432 -17.32 -11.00 -24.41
C ILE A 432 -18.61 -10.80 -25.23
N VAL A 433 -18.65 -9.78 -26.08
CA VAL A 433 -19.82 -9.34 -26.86
C VAL A 433 -20.26 -10.36 -27.91
N TYR A 434 -19.30 -11.02 -28.57
CA TYR A 434 -19.58 -11.92 -29.69
C TYR A 434 -19.54 -13.41 -29.31
N VAL A 435 -18.89 -13.79 -28.20
CA VAL A 435 -18.81 -15.18 -27.75
C VAL A 435 -19.65 -15.41 -26.49
N PHE A 436 -19.33 -14.73 -25.39
CA PHE A 436 -19.95 -15.01 -24.08
C PHE A 436 -21.42 -14.57 -23.99
N ILE A 437 -21.76 -13.35 -24.39
CA ILE A 437 -23.16 -12.86 -24.27
C ILE A 437 -24.12 -13.72 -25.12
N PRO A 438 -23.82 -14.02 -26.41
CA PRO A 438 -24.68 -14.88 -27.20
C PRO A 438 -24.83 -16.27 -26.60
N PHE A 439 -23.75 -16.79 -26.02
CA PHE A 439 -23.73 -18.10 -25.38
C PHE A 439 -24.67 -18.15 -24.17
N PHE A 440 -24.50 -17.26 -23.19
CA PHE A 440 -25.32 -17.25 -21.98
C PHE A 440 -26.79 -16.93 -22.23
N ARG A 441 -27.09 -15.96 -23.12
CA ARG A 441 -28.48 -15.60 -23.41
C ARG A 441 -29.24 -16.66 -24.21
N ARG A 442 -28.57 -17.44 -25.06
CA ARG A 442 -29.21 -18.56 -25.79
C ARG A 442 -29.55 -19.73 -24.87
N LEU A 443 -28.74 -19.98 -23.84
CA LEU A 443 -29.01 -21.00 -22.83
C LEU A 443 -30.08 -20.58 -21.81
N ASN A 444 -30.46 -19.29 -21.78
CA ASN A 444 -31.44 -18.71 -20.85
C ASN A 444 -31.15 -19.02 -19.36
N ILE A 445 -29.87 -19.14 -19.01
CA ILE A 445 -29.42 -19.41 -17.64
C ILE A 445 -29.59 -18.18 -16.75
N THR A 446 -29.54 -18.39 -15.45
CA THR A 446 -29.51 -17.36 -14.40
C THR A 446 -28.12 -17.20 -13.81
N THR A 447 -27.39 -18.31 -13.64
CA THR A 447 -25.98 -18.29 -13.25
C THR A 447 -25.08 -18.72 -14.40
N ALA A 448 -23.86 -18.20 -14.45
CA ALA A 448 -22.84 -18.69 -15.38
C ALA A 448 -22.53 -20.19 -15.15
N TYR A 449 -22.73 -20.69 -13.93
CA TYR A 449 -22.35 -22.05 -13.53
C TYR A 449 -23.36 -23.11 -13.97
N GLU A 450 -24.62 -22.76 -14.25
CA GLU A 450 -25.58 -23.64 -14.92
C GLU A 450 -25.01 -24.24 -16.21
N TYR A 451 -24.27 -23.43 -16.98
CA TYR A 451 -23.59 -23.91 -18.17
C TYR A 451 -22.61 -25.06 -17.87
N LEU A 452 -21.89 -25.03 -16.75
CA LEU A 452 -20.94 -26.08 -16.41
C LEU A 452 -21.62 -27.42 -16.12
N GLU A 453 -22.87 -27.42 -15.62
CA GLU A 453 -23.67 -28.66 -15.51
C GLU A 453 -24.11 -29.15 -16.89
N ILE A 454 -24.58 -28.25 -17.76
CA ILE A 454 -24.97 -28.58 -19.14
C ILE A 454 -23.79 -29.18 -19.90
N ARG A 455 -22.57 -28.64 -19.71
CA ARG A 455 -21.37 -29.04 -20.44
C ARG A 455 -20.65 -30.24 -19.86
N PHE A 456 -20.65 -30.36 -18.54
CA PHE A 456 -19.87 -31.37 -17.83
C PHE A 456 -20.77 -32.17 -16.87
N ASN A 457 -20.97 -31.69 -15.64
CA ASN A 457 -21.86 -32.34 -14.67
C ASN A 457 -22.19 -31.39 -13.50
N VAL A 458 -23.15 -31.81 -12.68
CA VAL A 458 -23.60 -31.07 -11.49
C VAL A 458 -22.49 -30.82 -10.48
N PHE A 459 -21.53 -31.74 -10.35
CA PHE A 459 -20.41 -31.60 -9.41
C PHE A 459 -19.57 -30.36 -9.77
N ILE A 460 -19.18 -30.22 -11.04
CA ILE A 460 -18.38 -29.08 -11.51
C ILE A 460 -19.13 -27.76 -11.33
N ARG A 461 -20.45 -27.73 -11.59
CA ARG A 461 -21.29 -26.56 -11.31
C ARG A 461 -21.22 -26.15 -9.85
N VAL A 462 -21.45 -27.09 -8.92
CA VAL A 462 -21.51 -26.80 -7.49
C VAL A 462 -20.16 -26.35 -6.94
N ILE A 463 -19.06 -27.02 -7.28
CA ILE A 463 -17.73 -26.62 -6.79
C ILE A 463 -17.32 -25.23 -7.29
N CYS A 464 -17.64 -24.90 -8.54
CA CYS A 464 -17.33 -23.58 -9.10
C CYS A 464 -18.21 -22.49 -8.49
N SER A 465 -19.49 -22.77 -8.27
CA SER A 465 -20.42 -21.86 -7.59
C SER A 465 -20.01 -21.61 -6.14
N LEU A 466 -19.62 -22.66 -5.40
CA LEU A 466 -19.14 -22.54 -4.02
C LEU A 466 -17.82 -21.76 -3.94
N ALA A 467 -16.86 -22.08 -4.83
CA ALA A 467 -15.59 -21.36 -4.91
C ALA A 467 -15.81 -19.87 -5.20
N PHE A 468 -16.76 -19.55 -6.10
CA PHE A 468 -17.18 -18.18 -6.36
C PHE A 468 -17.79 -17.50 -5.13
N ILE A 469 -18.71 -18.15 -4.40
CA ILE A 469 -19.33 -17.58 -3.21
C ILE A 469 -18.28 -17.27 -2.14
N ILE A 470 -17.36 -18.21 -1.87
CA ILE A 470 -16.25 -18.02 -0.91
C ILE A 470 -15.36 -16.86 -1.35
N PHE A 471 -15.02 -16.81 -2.63
CA PHE A 471 -14.26 -15.71 -3.20
C PHE A 471 -14.95 -14.35 -2.98
N GLN A 472 -16.26 -14.26 -3.22
CA GLN A 472 -17.00 -13.01 -3.02
C GLN A 472 -17.05 -12.60 -1.54
N VAL A 473 -17.18 -13.53 -0.60
CA VAL A 473 -17.09 -13.25 0.84
C VAL A 473 -15.75 -12.61 1.19
N GLY A 474 -14.64 -13.19 0.71
CA GLY A 474 -13.31 -12.62 0.89
C GLY A 474 -13.16 -11.23 0.27
N ARG A 475 -13.64 -11.05 -0.97
CA ARG A 475 -13.60 -9.79 -1.70
C ARG A 475 -14.32 -8.69 -0.94
N MET A 476 -15.52 -8.97 -0.46
CA MET A 476 -16.34 -8.01 0.29
C MET A 476 -15.67 -7.59 1.61
N GLY A 477 -15.02 -8.54 2.32
CA GLY A 477 -14.24 -8.23 3.52
C GLY A 477 -13.12 -7.23 3.26
N VAL A 478 -12.30 -7.50 2.23
CA VAL A 478 -11.19 -6.63 1.82
C VAL A 478 -11.69 -5.24 1.39
N VAL A 479 -12.76 -5.20 0.60
CA VAL A 479 -13.35 -3.95 0.06
C VAL A 479 -13.98 -3.08 1.15
N LEU A 480 -14.49 -3.68 2.23
CA LEU A 480 -14.95 -2.93 3.40
C LEU A 480 -13.78 -2.42 4.25
N PHE A 481 -12.74 -3.24 4.42
CA PHE A 481 -11.65 -2.98 5.35
C PHE A 481 -10.66 -1.90 4.86
N LEU A 482 -10.11 -2.05 3.65
CA LEU A 482 -9.04 -1.17 3.14
C LEU A 482 -9.41 0.33 3.09
N PRO A 483 -10.56 0.74 2.52
CA PRO A 483 -10.96 2.15 2.54
C PRO A 483 -11.25 2.67 3.94
N SER A 484 -11.68 1.82 4.87
CA SER A 484 -11.92 2.22 6.26
C SER A 484 -10.62 2.58 6.99
N ILE A 485 -9.52 1.86 6.72
CA ILE A 485 -8.18 2.22 7.24
C ILE A 485 -7.74 3.57 6.68
N ALA A 486 -7.81 3.74 5.36
CA ALA A 486 -7.37 4.98 4.72
C ALA A 486 -8.17 6.19 5.24
N LEU A 487 -9.49 6.04 5.40
CA LEU A 487 -10.34 7.07 5.99
C LEU A 487 -10.04 7.32 7.47
N ASN A 488 -9.76 6.30 8.28
CA ASN A 488 -9.40 6.49 9.69
C ASN A 488 -8.08 7.26 9.84
N VAL A 489 -7.07 6.90 9.05
CA VAL A 489 -5.75 7.54 9.08
C VAL A 489 -5.88 9.03 8.84
N VAL A 490 -6.75 9.44 7.91
CA VAL A 490 -6.88 10.83 7.48
C VAL A 490 -7.96 11.60 8.25
N THR A 491 -9.17 11.05 8.35
CA THR A 491 -10.34 11.75 8.90
C THR A 491 -10.60 11.46 10.38
N GLY A 492 -9.98 10.41 10.93
CA GLY A 492 -10.15 10.00 12.33
C GLY A 492 -11.43 9.21 12.60
N LEU A 493 -12.26 8.99 11.59
CA LEU A 493 -13.42 8.11 11.70
C LEU A 493 -12.99 6.73 12.16
N ASP A 494 -13.67 6.20 13.16
CA ASP A 494 -13.42 4.86 13.65
C ASP A 494 -13.56 3.82 12.53
N ILE A 495 -12.60 2.89 12.45
CA ILE A 495 -12.54 1.89 11.38
C ILE A 495 -13.79 1.00 11.43
N PHE A 496 -14.21 0.59 12.63
CA PHE A 496 -15.39 -0.27 12.80
C PHE A 496 -16.68 0.48 12.44
N LEU A 497 -16.78 1.78 12.75
CA LEU A 497 -17.89 2.62 12.33
C LEU A 497 -18.00 2.70 10.80
N CYS A 498 -16.89 2.95 10.09
CA CYS A 498 -16.85 2.97 8.62
C CYS A 498 -17.31 1.64 8.02
N ILE A 499 -16.76 0.52 8.50
CA ILE A 499 -17.12 -0.83 8.08
C ILE A 499 -18.61 -1.10 8.33
N GLY A 500 -19.09 -0.77 9.54
CA GLY A 500 -20.47 -0.99 9.97
C GLY A 500 -21.48 -0.23 9.13
N ILE A 501 -21.27 1.08 8.91
CA ILE A 501 -22.18 1.91 8.12
C ILE A 501 -22.23 1.41 6.67
N MET A 502 -21.08 1.19 6.03
CA MET A 502 -21.05 0.66 4.66
C MET A 502 -21.75 -0.69 4.54
N GLY A 503 -21.41 -1.62 5.45
CA GLY A 503 -21.92 -2.98 5.46
C GLY A 503 -23.43 -3.03 5.66
N VAL A 504 -23.92 -2.44 6.77
CA VAL A 504 -25.34 -2.46 7.14
C VAL A 504 -26.19 -1.77 6.07
N CYS A 505 -25.80 -0.56 5.62
CA CYS A 505 -26.54 0.13 4.57
C CYS A 505 -26.59 -0.70 3.29
N SER A 506 -25.46 -1.28 2.87
CA SER A 506 -25.40 -2.10 1.65
C SER A 506 -26.24 -3.35 1.73
N ILE A 507 -26.21 -4.05 2.87
CA ILE A 507 -27.04 -5.24 3.12
C ILE A 507 -28.51 -4.86 2.98
N LEU A 508 -28.96 -3.79 3.63
CA LEU A 508 -30.37 -3.39 3.65
C LEU A 508 -30.89 -3.05 2.25
N TYR A 509 -30.24 -2.14 1.51
CA TYR A 509 -30.77 -1.73 0.20
C TYR A 509 -30.66 -2.85 -0.84
N THR A 510 -29.63 -3.71 -0.75
CA THR A 510 -29.44 -4.83 -1.69
C THR A 510 -30.46 -5.94 -1.42
N MET A 511 -30.63 -6.30 -0.15
CA MET A 511 -31.60 -7.30 0.29
C MET A 511 -33.01 -6.91 -0.14
N ILE A 512 -33.40 -5.65 0.07
CA ILE A 512 -34.76 -5.18 -0.17
C ILE A 512 -35.01 -4.93 -1.67
N GLY A 513 -34.04 -4.33 -2.36
CA GLY A 513 -34.20 -3.80 -3.72
C GLY A 513 -33.79 -4.73 -4.87
N GLY A 514 -33.04 -5.81 -4.61
CA GLY A 514 -32.57 -6.75 -5.63
C GLY A 514 -31.64 -6.12 -6.67
N ILE A 515 -31.42 -6.80 -7.79
CA ILE A 515 -30.48 -6.37 -8.84
C ILE A 515 -30.84 -5.02 -9.46
N GLU A 516 -32.13 -4.65 -9.49
CA GLU A 516 -32.53 -3.32 -9.97
C GLU A 516 -31.96 -2.22 -9.09
N ALA A 517 -32.11 -2.32 -7.76
CA ALA A 517 -31.53 -1.34 -6.85
C ALA A 517 -30.01 -1.30 -6.96
N VAL A 518 -29.35 -2.46 -7.06
CA VAL A 518 -27.90 -2.55 -7.26
C VAL A 518 -27.48 -1.77 -8.51
N VAL A 519 -28.09 -2.03 -9.66
CA VAL A 519 -27.69 -1.37 -10.92
C VAL A 519 -27.93 0.14 -10.88
N TRP A 520 -29.04 0.59 -10.30
CA TRP A 520 -29.35 2.01 -10.23
C TRP A 520 -28.50 2.78 -9.21
N THR A 521 -28.21 2.15 -8.07
CA THR A 521 -27.28 2.72 -7.09
C THR A 521 -25.87 2.80 -7.67
N ASP A 522 -25.38 1.74 -8.32
CA ASP A 522 -24.09 1.75 -9.01
C ASP A 522 -24.00 2.89 -10.05
N ALA A 523 -25.02 3.07 -10.88
CA ALA A 523 -25.02 4.10 -11.91
C ALA A 523 -24.88 5.51 -11.31
N ILE A 524 -25.53 5.77 -10.18
CA ILE A 524 -25.41 7.05 -9.46
C ILE A 524 -24.03 7.16 -8.78
N GLN A 525 -23.56 6.09 -8.16
CA GLN A 525 -22.25 6.01 -7.52
C GLN A 525 -21.11 6.31 -8.50
N VAL A 526 -21.18 5.80 -9.72
CA VAL A 526 -20.23 6.13 -10.80
C VAL A 526 -20.21 7.60 -11.14
N ILE A 527 -21.38 8.26 -11.19
CA ILE A 527 -21.47 9.70 -11.47
C ILE A 527 -20.84 10.50 -10.33
N VAL A 528 -21.14 10.17 -9.08
CA VAL A 528 -20.55 10.83 -7.90
C VAL A 528 -19.03 10.67 -7.90
N LEU A 529 -18.56 9.45 -8.16
CA LEU A 529 -17.14 9.12 -8.15
C LEU A 529 -16.36 9.80 -9.28
N LEU A 530 -16.81 9.69 -10.54
CA LEU A 530 -16.12 10.29 -11.68
C LEU A 530 -16.22 11.81 -11.66
N GLY A 531 -17.36 12.37 -11.26
CA GLY A 531 -17.51 13.81 -11.06
C GLY A 531 -16.53 14.33 -10.01
N GLY A 532 -16.39 13.59 -8.90
CA GLY A 532 -15.41 13.88 -7.87
C GLY A 532 -13.95 13.79 -8.32
N ALA A 533 -13.62 12.75 -9.09
CA ALA A 533 -12.29 12.55 -9.65
C ALA A 533 -11.91 13.66 -10.64
N ILE A 534 -12.84 14.06 -11.52
CA ILE A 534 -12.64 15.18 -12.46
C ILE A 534 -12.44 16.48 -11.69
N PHE A 535 -13.26 16.74 -10.67
CA PHE A 535 -13.09 17.91 -9.82
C PHE A 535 -11.70 17.94 -9.17
N ALA A 536 -11.25 16.82 -8.61
CA ALA A 536 -9.94 16.71 -7.99
C ALA A 536 -8.81 17.03 -8.97
N VAL A 537 -8.84 16.48 -10.19
CA VAL A 537 -7.83 16.80 -11.23
C VAL A 537 -7.77 18.31 -11.52
N ILE A 538 -8.93 18.93 -11.75
CA ILE A 538 -9.01 20.36 -12.05
C ILE A 538 -8.49 21.17 -10.86
N TYR A 539 -8.93 20.84 -9.64
CA TYR A 539 -8.56 21.57 -8.43
C TYR A 539 -7.07 21.45 -8.10
N ILE A 540 -6.50 20.25 -8.16
CA ILE A 540 -5.06 20.02 -7.93
C ILE A 540 -4.25 20.83 -8.95
N SER A 541 -4.59 20.70 -10.24
CA SER A 541 -3.84 21.38 -11.30
C SER A 541 -3.94 22.89 -11.18
N CYS A 542 -5.13 23.45 -10.94
CA CYS A 542 -5.33 24.88 -10.68
C CYS A 542 -4.69 25.37 -9.39
N SER A 543 -4.27 24.45 -8.51
CA SER A 543 -3.61 24.82 -7.27
C SER A 543 -2.14 25.19 -7.45
N LEU A 544 -1.51 24.74 -8.54
CA LEU A 544 -0.14 25.10 -8.89
C LEU A 544 -0.09 26.52 -9.50
N PRO A 545 0.98 27.30 -9.29
CA PRO A 545 1.12 28.65 -9.85
C PRO A 545 0.93 28.72 -11.37
N GLY A 546 1.49 27.77 -12.12
CA GLY A 546 1.37 27.63 -13.58
C GLY A 546 0.23 26.72 -14.04
N GLY A 547 -0.64 26.29 -13.12
CA GLY A 547 -1.82 25.50 -13.45
C GLY A 547 -1.52 24.12 -14.04
N LEU A 548 -2.35 23.72 -15.01
CA LEU A 548 -2.19 22.46 -15.73
C LEU A 548 -0.88 22.39 -16.55
N GLY A 549 -0.38 23.52 -17.07
CA GLY A 549 0.86 23.58 -17.83
C GLY A 549 2.05 23.12 -16.99
N GLU A 550 2.25 23.77 -15.83
CA GLU A 550 3.30 23.39 -14.89
C GLU A 550 3.14 21.95 -14.37
N THR A 551 1.89 21.50 -14.15
CA THR A 551 1.62 20.11 -13.77
C THR A 551 2.17 19.12 -14.80
N ILE A 552 1.94 19.39 -16.10
CA ILE A 552 2.42 18.55 -17.20
C ILE A 552 3.94 18.66 -17.32
N ASP A 553 4.52 19.85 -17.22
CA ASP A 553 5.97 20.06 -17.35
C ASP A 553 6.74 19.29 -16.27
N ILE A 554 6.30 19.38 -15.00
CA ILE A 554 6.87 18.61 -13.89
C ILE A 554 6.70 17.11 -14.15
N ALA A 555 5.53 16.68 -14.60
CA ALA A 555 5.25 15.27 -14.87
C ALA A 555 6.13 14.69 -15.97
N VAL A 556 6.31 15.39 -17.09
CA VAL A 556 7.17 14.98 -18.22
C VAL A 556 8.63 14.92 -17.78
N ALA A 557 9.12 15.96 -17.09
CA ALA A 557 10.51 16.01 -16.61
C ALA A 557 10.87 14.88 -15.64
N ASN A 558 9.87 14.25 -15.02
CA ASN A 558 10.03 13.17 -14.03
C ASN A 558 9.50 11.81 -14.51
N GLY A 559 9.27 11.63 -15.83
CA GLY A 559 8.87 10.34 -16.40
C GLY A 559 7.50 9.83 -15.94
N LYS A 560 6.61 10.72 -15.47
CA LYS A 560 5.32 10.32 -14.90
C LYS A 560 4.34 9.72 -15.89
N PHE A 561 4.53 9.97 -17.17
CA PHE A 561 3.71 9.41 -18.26
C PHE A 561 4.29 8.13 -18.86
N ASP A 562 5.42 7.65 -18.34
CA ASP A 562 6.07 6.45 -18.87
C ASP A 562 5.16 5.22 -18.74
N LEU A 563 5.06 4.44 -19.83
CA LEU A 563 4.27 3.21 -19.90
C LEU A 563 5.06 1.97 -19.42
N GLY A 564 6.19 2.19 -18.75
CA GLY A 564 7.08 1.13 -18.28
C GLY A 564 7.96 0.54 -19.37
N ALA A 565 8.76 -0.46 -18.99
CA ALA A 565 9.73 -1.06 -19.88
C ALA A 565 9.04 -1.94 -20.94
N THR A 566 9.57 -1.93 -22.16
CA THR A 566 9.01 -2.64 -23.32
C THR A 566 9.73 -3.95 -23.65
N ASN A 567 10.77 -4.30 -22.89
CA ASN A 567 11.45 -5.58 -22.99
C ASN A 567 10.49 -6.72 -22.65
N PHE A 568 10.69 -7.88 -23.30
CA PHE A 568 9.89 -9.06 -23.02
C PHE A 568 10.46 -9.80 -21.80
N ASP A 569 10.00 -9.41 -20.61
CA ASP A 569 10.28 -10.10 -19.36
C ASP A 569 8.99 -10.27 -18.56
N LEU A 570 8.66 -11.53 -18.23
CA LEU A 570 7.44 -11.92 -17.51
C LEU A 570 7.64 -11.97 -15.99
N LYS A 571 8.85 -11.70 -15.48
CA LYS A 571 9.13 -11.57 -14.04
C LYS A 571 8.91 -10.15 -13.53
N ASP A 572 9.04 -9.17 -14.42
CA ASP A 572 8.80 -7.76 -14.14
C ASP A 572 7.47 -7.27 -14.73
N ALA A 573 6.98 -6.14 -14.21
CA ALA A 573 5.80 -5.43 -14.72
C ALA A 573 6.09 -4.66 -16.02
N THR A 574 6.65 -5.34 -17.02
CA THR A 574 6.85 -4.79 -18.37
C THR A 574 5.51 -4.57 -19.07
N MET A 575 5.51 -3.76 -20.12
CA MET A 575 4.32 -3.50 -20.93
C MET A 575 3.66 -4.80 -21.43
N TRP A 576 4.46 -5.81 -21.81
CA TRP A 576 3.95 -7.11 -22.25
C TRP A 576 3.35 -7.93 -21.11
N THR A 577 4.00 -7.99 -19.95
CA THR A 577 3.44 -8.60 -18.74
C THR A 577 2.08 -8.00 -18.40
N VAL A 578 2.00 -6.67 -18.44
CA VAL A 578 0.78 -5.93 -18.13
C VAL A 578 -0.33 -6.26 -19.14
N ILE A 579 -0.07 -6.21 -20.44
CA ILE A 579 -1.08 -6.50 -21.48
C ILE A 579 -1.58 -7.96 -21.39
N ILE A 580 -0.67 -8.93 -21.24
CA ILE A 580 -1.04 -10.35 -21.13
C ILE A 580 -1.89 -10.56 -19.89
N ALA A 581 -1.43 -10.04 -18.74
CA ALA A 581 -2.17 -10.11 -17.49
C ALA A 581 -3.56 -9.47 -17.60
N ALA A 582 -3.66 -8.31 -18.26
CA ALA A 582 -4.91 -7.61 -18.50
C ALA A 582 -5.88 -8.48 -19.30
N CYS A 583 -5.45 -9.03 -20.43
CA CYS A 583 -6.29 -9.86 -21.30
C CYS A 583 -6.88 -11.05 -20.56
N PHE A 584 -6.07 -11.83 -19.84
CA PHE A 584 -6.55 -13.01 -19.12
C PHE A 584 -7.40 -12.64 -17.90
N THR A 585 -7.02 -11.60 -17.17
CA THR A 585 -7.79 -11.14 -15.99
C THR A 585 -9.16 -10.62 -16.40
N HIS A 586 -9.23 -9.74 -17.40
CA HIS A 586 -10.51 -9.19 -17.86
C HIS A 586 -11.36 -10.24 -18.59
N LEU A 587 -10.76 -11.16 -19.37
CA LEU A 587 -11.51 -12.26 -19.98
C LEU A 587 -12.18 -13.14 -18.94
N THR A 588 -11.45 -13.47 -17.90
CA THR A 588 -11.97 -14.28 -16.79
C THR A 588 -13.05 -13.51 -16.03
N THR A 589 -12.75 -12.28 -15.59
CA THR A 589 -13.70 -11.46 -14.83
C THR A 589 -15.00 -11.21 -15.59
N TYR A 590 -14.95 -10.76 -16.83
CA TYR A 590 -16.17 -10.47 -17.60
C TYR A 590 -16.81 -11.74 -18.20
N GLY A 591 -16.07 -12.83 -18.34
CA GLY A 591 -16.56 -14.08 -18.91
C GLY A 591 -17.19 -15.03 -17.90
N THR A 592 -16.69 -15.07 -16.66
CA THR A 592 -17.05 -16.13 -15.69
C THR A 592 -17.51 -15.62 -14.33
N ASP A 593 -17.19 -14.38 -13.94
CA ASP A 593 -17.66 -13.81 -12.67
C ASP A 593 -19.16 -13.53 -12.75
N GLN A 594 -19.95 -14.17 -11.88
CA GLN A 594 -21.40 -14.01 -11.86
C GLN A 594 -21.83 -12.56 -11.63
N SER A 595 -21.06 -11.74 -10.90
CA SER A 595 -21.38 -10.31 -10.74
C SER A 595 -21.34 -9.57 -12.07
N MET A 596 -20.48 -9.95 -13.02
CA MET A 596 -20.45 -9.39 -14.37
C MET A 596 -21.50 -10.04 -15.26
N VAL A 597 -21.52 -11.38 -15.32
CA VAL A 597 -22.40 -12.16 -16.22
C VAL A 597 -23.87 -11.85 -15.98
N GLN A 598 -24.27 -11.69 -14.72
CA GLN A 598 -25.65 -11.41 -14.34
C GLN A 598 -26.19 -10.13 -15.01
N ARG A 599 -25.38 -9.08 -15.17
CA ARG A 599 -25.78 -7.80 -15.80
C ARG A 599 -26.07 -7.93 -17.29
N TYR A 600 -25.52 -8.94 -17.97
CA TYR A 600 -25.86 -9.22 -19.37
C TYR A 600 -27.28 -9.79 -19.51
N LEU A 601 -27.79 -10.37 -18.43
CA LEU A 601 -29.09 -11.03 -18.35
C LEU A 601 -30.20 -10.08 -17.87
N THR A 602 -29.86 -8.87 -17.39
CA THR A 602 -30.85 -7.91 -16.87
C THR A 602 -31.50 -7.02 -17.92
N THR A 603 -30.97 -7.03 -19.15
CA THR A 603 -31.45 -6.19 -20.25
C THR A 603 -32.42 -6.96 -21.15
N SER A 604 -33.35 -6.24 -21.79
CA SER A 604 -34.44 -6.82 -22.58
C SER A 604 -33.99 -7.61 -23.81
N SER A 605 -32.85 -7.29 -24.41
CA SER A 605 -32.39 -7.94 -25.64
C SER A 605 -30.87 -8.12 -25.72
N MET A 606 -30.44 -9.02 -26.61
CA MET A 606 -29.02 -9.24 -26.93
C MET A 606 -28.31 -7.94 -27.32
N LYS A 607 -28.97 -7.09 -28.13
CA LYS A 607 -28.41 -5.81 -28.59
C LYS A 607 -28.12 -4.87 -27.42
N GLU A 608 -29.03 -4.83 -26.44
CA GLU A 608 -28.92 -3.99 -25.26
C GLU A 608 -27.82 -4.50 -24.30
N ALA A 609 -27.68 -5.81 -24.11
CA ALA A 609 -26.56 -6.40 -23.37
C ALA A 609 -25.19 -6.12 -24.02
N ARG A 610 -25.12 -6.16 -25.36
CA ARG A 610 -23.87 -5.81 -26.07
C ARG A 610 -23.52 -4.35 -25.88
N LYS A 611 -24.50 -3.45 -25.98
CA LYS A 611 -24.30 -2.02 -25.71
C LYS A 611 -23.82 -1.76 -24.29
N SER A 612 -24.33 -2.48 -23.27
CA SER A 612 -23.90 -2.28 -21.89
C SER A 612 -22.41 -2.62 -21.69
N VAL A 613 -21.91 -3.71 -22.31
CA VAL A 613 -20.48 -4.05 -22.26
C VAL A 613 -19.63 -3.02 -22.99
N TRP A 614 -20.06 -2.55 -24.16
CA TRP A 614 -19.34 -1.47 -24.87
C TRP A 614 -19.32 -0.16 -24.08
N THR A 615 -20.41 0.18 -23.40
CA THR A 615 -20.48 1.35 -22.52
C THR A 615 -19.42 1.26 -21.43
N ASN A 616 -19.35 0.11 -20.75
CA ASN A 616 -18.33 -0.16 -19.75
C ASN A 616 -16.92 -0.06 -20.31
N ALA A 617 -16.64 -0.72 -21.44
CA ALA A 617 -15.31 -0.74 -22.05
C ALA A 617 -14.84 0.65 -22.47
N ILE A 618 -15.71 1.42 -23.12
CA ILE A 618 -15.40 2.79 -23.58
C ILE A 618 -15.21 3.72 -22.39
N LEU A 619 -16.07 3.66 -21.37
CA LEU A 619 -15.97 4.50 -20.17
C LEU A 619 -14.72 4.23 -19.35
N THR A 620 -14.23 2.98 -19.38
CA THR A 620 -13.02 2.58 -18.64
C THR A 620 -11.78 3.36 -19.08
N VAL A 621 -11.68 3.73 -20.36
CA VAL A 621 -10.52 4.47 -20.89
C VAL A 621 -10.38 5.86 -20.26
N PRO A 622 -11.33 6.81 -20.43
CA PRO A 622 -11.21 8.14 -19.85
C PRO A 622 -11.15 8.09 -18.32
N ALA A 623 -11.91 7.20 -17.68
CA ALA A 623 -11.84 7.06 -16.23
C ALA A 623 -10.45 6.64 -15.74
N THR A 624 -9.82 5.66 -16.39
CA THR A 624 -8.46 5.24 -16.06
C THR A 624 -7.49 6.40 -16.22
N LEU A 625 -7.56 7.14 -17.33
CA LEU A 625 -6.70 8.31 -17.56
C LEU A 625 -6.87 9.36 -16.45
N ILE A 626 -8.12 9.63 -16.02
CA ILE A 626 -8.39 10.56 -14.92
C ILE A 626 -7.72 10.09 -13.63
N PHE A 627 -7.90 8.83 -13.21
CA PHE A 627 -7.32 8.32 -11.97
C PHE A 627 -5.78 8.30 -11.98
N PHE A 628 -5.16 7.91 -13.09
CA PHE A 628 -3.71 7.98 -13.24
C PHE A 628 -3.23 9.43 -13.23
N PHE A 629 -3.96 10.35 -13.88
CA PHE A 629 -3.64 11.77 -13.87
C PHE A 629 -3.79 12.41 -12.49
N ILE A 630 -4.73 11.96 -11.63
CA ILE A 630 -4.77 12.39 -10.22
C ILE A 630 -3.43 12.10 -9.54
N GLY A 631 -2.89 10.90 -9.69
CA GLY A 631 -1.58 10.55 -9.10
C GLY A 631 -0.43 11.41 -9.63
N THR A 632 -0.41 11.65 -10.95
CA THR A 632 0.54 12.56 -11.59
C THR A 632 0.41 14.00 -11.08
N ALA A 633 -0.81 14.51 -10.95
CA ALA A 633 -1.08 15.86 -10.45
C ALA A 633 -0.72 15.99 -8.97
N LEU A 634 -1.01 14.97 -8.14
CA LEU A 634 -0.56 14.92 -6.75
C LEU A 634 0.97 14.95 -6.65
N TYR A 635 1.68 14.26 -7.56
CA TYR A 635 3.13 14.30 -7.59
C TYR A 635 3.65 15.70 -7.88
N ALA A 636 3.11 16.36 -8.90
CA ALA A 636 3.49 17.73 -9.23
C ALA A 636 3.18 18.68 -8.07
N TYR A 637 1.98 18.56 -7.47
CA TYR A 637 1.56 19.37 -6.32
C TYR A 637 2.53 19.23 -5.14
N TYR A 638 2.84 18.01 -4.70
CA TYR A 638 3.74 17.79 -3.56
C TYR A 638 5.22 18.00 -3.90
N LYS A 639 5.57 18.13 -5.18
CA LYS A 639 6.90 18.58 -5.59
C LYS A 639 7.05 20.10 -5.44
N VAL A 640 5.98 20.85 -5.65
CA VAL A 640 5.92 22.32 -5.44
C VAL A 640 5.67 22.68 -3.98
N TYR A 641 4.83 21.92 -3.27
CA TYR A 641 4.45 22.14 -1.87
C TYR A 641 4.82 20.93 -0.98
N PRO A 642 6.11 20.61 -0.83
CA PRO A 642 6.56 19.44 -0.07
C PRO A 642 6.24 19.50 1.43
N GLU A 643 6.04 20.70 1.99
CA GLU A 643 5.65 20.93 3.39
C GLU A 643 4.25 20.41 3.73
N ASN A 644 3.39 20.20 2.73
CA ASN A 644 2.02 19.70 2.90
C ASN A 644 1.96 18.15 2.97
N LEU A 645 3.09 17.47 2.81
CA LEU A 645 3.18 16.03 2.95
C LEU A 645 3.15 15.61 4.43
N SER A 646 2.29 14.66 4.77
CA SER A 646 2.24 14.07 6.12
C SER A 646 3.45 13.17 6.36
N ILE A 647 4.08 13.34 7.52
CA ILE A 647 5.14 12.46 8.03
C ILE A 647 4.57 11.28 8.82
N SER A 648 3.26 11.25 9.08
CA SER A 648 2.60 10.25 9.93
C SER A 648 1.76 9.21 9.19
N ILE A 649 1.43 9.42 7.91
CA ILE A 649 0.66 8.46 7.11
C ILE A 649 1.45 7.15 6.97
N PRO A 650 0.92 6.01 7.44
CA PRO A 650 1.65 4.74 7.42
C PRO A 650 1.58 4.00 6.07
N ASN A 651 0.63 4.35 5.19
CA ASN A 651 0.41 3.68 3.90
C ASN A 651 0.29 4.70 2.76
N GLY A 652 1.07 4.52 1.70
CA GLY A 652 1.02 5.34 0.49
C GLY A 652 -0.35 5.41 -0.20
N ASP A 653 -1.23 4.43 -0.03
CA ASP A 653 -2.60 4.47 -0.58
C ASP A 653 -3.44 5.63 -0.03
N ALA A 654 -3.06 6.18 1.14
CA ALA A 654 -3.76 7.30 1.76
C ALA A 654 -3.36 8.67 1.20
N ILE A 655 -2.44 8.75 0.22
CA ILE A 655 -1.98 10.05 -0.33
C ILE A 655 -3.11 10.88 -0.95
N PHE A 656 -4.04 10.22 -1.66
CA PHE A 656 -5.17 10.92 -2.26
C PHE A 656 -6.25 11.27 -1.22
N PRO A 657 -6.68 10.35 -0.34
CA PRO A 657 -7.51 10.70 0.82
C PRO A 657 -6.94 11.86 1.66
N TRP A 658 -5.62 11.89 1.89
CA TRP A 658 -4.93 12.95 2.62
C TRP A 658 -5.08 14.31 1.93
N TYR A 659 -4.85 14.36 0.62
CA TYR A 659 -5.08 15.57 -0.17
C TYR A 659 -6.55 16.00 -0.10
N ILE A 660 -7.48 15.06 -0.24
CA ILE A 660 -8.93 15.33 -0.16
C ILE A 660 -9.27 16.02 1.16
N PHE A 661 -8.74 15.53 2.27
CA PHE A 661 -9.08 16.04 3.59
C PHE A 661 -8.39 17.37 3.92
N THR A 662 -7.13 17.53 3.54
CA THR A 662 -6.30 18.68 3.96
C THR A 662 -6.35 19.86 3.00
N GLN A 663 -6.63 19.63 1.71
CA GLN A 663 -6.50 20.67 0.68
C GLN A 663 -7.82 21.06 0.01
N LEU A 664 -8.87 20.23 0.09
CA LEU A 664 -10.15 20.54 -0.56
C LEU A 664 -11.09 21.33 0.36
N PRO A 665 -11.95 22.18 -0.24
CA PRO A 665 -12.90 22.97 0.54
C PRO A 665 -13.97 22.10 1.21
N VAL A 666 -14.47 22.59 2.34
CA VAL A 666 -15.60 22.01 3.08
C VAL A 666 -16.81 21.77 2.15
N GLY A 667 -17.53 20.67 2.37
CA GLY A 667 -18.60 20.17 1.51
C GLY A 667 -18.08 19.25 0.41
N ILE A 668 -17.03 19.66 -0.31
CA ILE A 668 -16.40 18.81 -1.34
C ILE A 668 -15.67 17.64 -0.71
N VAL A 669 -15.01 17.85 0.43
CA VAL A 669 -14.43 16.75 1.24
C VAL A 669 -15.48 15.67 1.51
N GLY A 670 -16.66 16.06 2.01
CA GLY A 670 -17.77 15.13 2.26
C GLY A 670 -18.27 14.44 0.99
N LEU A 671 -18.30 15.13 -0.14
CA LEU A 671 -18.70 14.55 -1.44
C LEU A 671 -17.69 13.50 -1.93
N LEU A 672 -16.38 13.75 -1.85
CA LEU A 672 -15.37 12.79 -2.28
C LEU A 672 -15.24 11.61 -1.32
N ILE A 673 -15.40 11.83 -0.01
CA ILE A 673 -15.53 10.73 0.97
C ILE A 673 -16.76 9.88 0.66
N SER A 674 -17.88 10.50 0.28
CA SER A 674 -19.05 9.78 -0.22
C SER A 674 -18.74 8.99 -1.51
N GLY A 675 -17.84 9.50 -2.36
CA GLY A 675 -17.27 8.78 -3.49
C GLY A 675 -16.49 7.53 -3.09
N ILE A 676 -15.64 7.62 -2.06
CA ILE A 676 -14.92 6.45 -1.52
C ILE A 676 -15.91 5.38 -1.02
N PHE A 677 -16.94 5.81 -0.26
CA PHE A 677 -18.03 4.91 0.15
C PHE A 677 -18.77 4.32 -1.07
N ALA A 678 -19.06 5.13 -2.08
CA ALA A 678 -19.71 4.72 -3.31
C ALA A 678 -18.96 3.61 -4.07
N ALA A 679 -17.65 3.75 -4.22
CA ALA A 679 -16.83 2.74 -4.88
C ALA A 679 -16.81 1.40 -4.09
N ALA A 680 -16.80 1.46 -2.76
CA ALA A 680 -16.83 0.27 -1.91
C ALA A 680 -18.21 -0.43 -1.99
N MET A 681 -19.28 0.35 -1.84
CA MET A 681 -20.65 -0.14 -1.76
C MET A 681 -21.16 -0.70 -3.10
N SER A 682 -20.71 -0.14 -4.23
CA SER A 682 -21.01 -0.70 -5.57
C SER A 682 -20.51 -2.14 -5.70
N THR A 683 -19.25 -2.36 -5.31
CA THR A 683 -18.64 -3.70 -5.31
C THR A 683 -19.33 -4.63 -4.32
N LEU A 684 -19.62 -4.14 -3.10
CA LEU A 684 -20.27 -4.91 -2.05
C LEU A 684 -21.67 -5.40 -2.48
N SER A 685 -22.51 -4.50 -2.97
CA SER A 685 -23.88 -4.83 -3.37
C SER A 685 -23.96 -5.77 -4.57
N GLY A 686 -23.09 -5.60 -5.58
CA GLY A 686 -22.97 -6.53 -6.70
C GLY A 686 -22.47 -7.92 -6.26
N SER A 687 -21.50 -7.98 -5.34
CA SER A 687 -20.93 -9.24 -4.84
C SER A 687 -21.94 -10.00 -3.98
N MET A 688 -22.66 -9.32 -3.08
CA MET A 688 -23.72 -9.95 -2.28
C MET A 688 -24.85 -10.49 -3.15
N ASN A 689 -25.36 -9.70 -4.11
CA ASN A 689 -26.46 -10.12 -4.95
C ASN A 689 -26.08 -11.31 -5.86
N SER A 690 -24.88 -11.28 -6.44
CA SER A 690 -24.41 -12.36 -7.31
C SER A 690 -24.08 -13.64 -6.55
N ALA A 691 -23.49 -13.55 -5.35
CA ALA A 691 -23.26 -14.71 -4.49
C ALA A 691 -24.59 -15.32 -3.99
N ALA A 692 -25.57 -14.48 -3.62
CA ALA A 692 -26.91 -14.96 -3.28
C ALA A 692 -27.61 -15.62 -4.47
N THR A 693 -27.44 -15.07 -5.68
CA THR A 693 -27.97 -15.67 -6.92
C THR A 693 -27.35 -17.05 -7.16
N ALA A 694 -26.02 -17.17 -7.05
CA ALA A 694 -25.29 -18.41 -7.20
C ALA A 694 -25.75 -19.46 -6.17
N TYR A 695 -25.85 -19.07 -4.89
CA TYR A 695 -26.37 -19.96 -3.84
C TYR A 695 -27.79 -20.44 -4.14
N ILE A 696 -28.70 -19.52 -4.47
CA ILE A 696 -30.11 -19.86 -4.66
C ILE A 696 -30.29 -20.78 -5.88
N VAL A 697 -29.66 -20.45 -7.00
CA VAL A 697 -29.88 -21.17 -8.26
C VAL A 697 -29.09 -22.48 -8.31
N ASP A 698 -27.83 -22.49 -7.87
CA ASP A 698 -26.95 -23.65 -8.03
C ASP A 698 -27.02 -24.65 -6.88
N ILE A 699 -27.50 -24.22 -5.71
CA ILE A 699 -27.53 -25.04 -4.50
C ILE A 699 -28.97 -25.17 -3.99
N TYR A 700 -29.60 -24.06 -3.58
CA TYR A 700 -30.91 -24.09 -2.93
C TYR A 700 -32.02 -24.71 -3.81
N SER A 701 -32.32 -24.08 -4.95
CA SER A 701 -33.37 -24.55 -5.87
C SER A 701 -32.96 -25.86 -6.56
N ARG A 702 -31.65 -26.10 -6.76
CA ARG A 702 -31.16 -27.30 -7.44
C ARG A 702 -31.33 -28.58 -6.62
N PHE A 703 -31.19 -28.51 -5.29
CA PHE A 703 -31.21 -29.68 -4.40
C PHE A 703 -32.37 -29.69 -3.39
N PHE A 704 -32.86 -28.54 -2.94
CA PHE A 704 -33.81 -28.48 -1.82
C PHE A 704 -35.25 -28.17 -2.24
N HIS A 705 -35.47 -27.40 -3.32
CA HIS A 705 -36.81 -26.98 -3.74
C HIS A 705 -37.00 -27.10 -5.26
N LYS A 706 -37.39 -28.28 -5.73
CA LYS A 706 -37.89 -28.46 -7.10
C LYS A 706 -39.39 -28.13 -7.15
N GLY A 707 -39.72 -26.93 -7.62
CA GLY A 707 -41.00 -26.72 -8.32
C GLY A 707 -42.25 -26.34 -7.53
N GLU A 708 -42.20 -26.00 -6.24
CA GLU A 708 -43.37 -25.45 -5.53
C GLU A 708 -43.15 -24.02 -5.04
N GLY A 709 -43.93 -23.11 -5.64
CA GLY A 709 -43.84 -21.67 -5.48
C GLY A 709 -44.38 -21.22 -4.12
N GLY A 710 -43.54 -20.51 -3.37
CA GLY A 710 -43.99 -19.77 -2.19
C GLY A 710 -42.89 -18.98 -1.48
N ASN A 711 -41.64 -19.48 -1.45
CA ASN A 711 -40.62 -18.87 -0.58
C ASN A 711 -39.24 -18.63 -1.23
N GLU A 712 -39.03 -18.87 -2.53
CA GLU A 712 -37.72 -18.65 -3.16
C GLU A 712 -37.27 -17.18 -3.12
N LEU A 713 -38.19 -16.22 -3.24
CA LEU A 713 -37.86 -14.80 -3.11
C LEU A 713 -37.43 -14.45 -1.68
N HIS A 714 -38.09 -15.02 -0.68
CA HIS A 714 -37.69 -14.84 0.72
C HIS A 714 -36.33 -15.48 0.98
N ALA A 715 -36.10 -16.70 0.47
CA ALA A 715 -34.81 -17.38 0.53
C ALA A 715 -33.72 -16.55 -0.15
N ALA A 716 -33.99 -15.93 -1.29
CA ALA A 716 -33.07 -15.04 -1.98
C ALA A 716 -32.70 -13.80 -1.15
N ARG A 717 -33.69 -13.15 -0.53
CA ARG A 717 -33.45 -12.03 0.39
C ARG A 717 -32.62 -12.46 1.61
N MET A 718 -32.95 -13.61 2.19
CA MET A 718 -32.23 -14.17 3.34
C MET A 718 -30.80 -14.54 2.96
N ALA A 719 -30.58 -15.14 1.79
CA ALA A 719 -29.25 -15.47 1.30
C ALA A 719 -28.39 -14.21 1.11
N THR A 720 -28.95 -13.15 0.52
CA THR A 720 -28.27 -11.83 0.42
C THR A 720 -27.90 -11.29 1.80
N CYS A 721 -28.81 -11.37 2.77
CA CYS A 721 -28.57 -10.93 4.14
C CYS A 721 -27.46 -11.74 4.83
N VAL A 722 -27.58 -13.07 4.82
CA VAL A 722 -26.63 -13.98 5.48
C VAL A 722 -25.22 -13.83 4.89
N ILE A 723 -25.09 -13.83 3.57
CA ILE A 723 -23.80 -13.63 2.89
C ILE A 723 -23.21 -12.26 3.23
N GLY A 724 -24.04 -11.22 3.25
CA GLY A 724 -23.63 -9.88 3.66
C GLY A 724 -23.17 -9.81 5.11
N VAL A 725 -23.90 -10.43 6.05
CA VAL A 725 -23.54 -10.49 7.48
C VAL A 725 -22.25 -11.28 7.70
N ILE A 726 -22.06 -12.40 7.00
CA ILE A 726 -20.81 -13.18 7.05
C ILE A 726 -19.65 -12.31 6.57
N SER A 727 -19.81 -11.60 5.46
CA SER A 727 -18.77 -10.74 4.88
C SER A 727 -18.45 -9.53 5.75
N LEU A 728 -19.48 -8.93 6.36
CA LEU A 728 -19.32 -7.84 7.33
C LEU A 728 -18.60 -8.31 8.59
N SER A 729 -18.97 -9.48 9.12
CA SER A 729 -18.29 -10.10 10.27
C SER A 729 -16.83 -10.41 9.95
N PHE A 730 -16.58 -10.90 8.73
CA PHE A 730 -15.22 -11.14 8.25
C PHE A 730 -14.42 -9.83 8.13
N ALA A 731 -15.01 -8.74 7.64
CA ALA A 731 -14.37 -7.42 7.61
C ALA A 731 -14.01 -6.91 9.02
N PHE A 732 -14.90 -7.09 10.00
CA PHE A 732 -14.61 -6.75 11.40
C PHE A 732 -13.49 -7.59 11.99
N LEU A 733 -13.47 -8.90 11.69
CA LEU A 733 -12.39 -9.78 12.11
C LEU A 733 -11.06 -9.35 11.49
N MET A 734 -11.04 -9.04 10.19
CA MET A 734 -9.85 -8.53 9.49
C MET A 734 -9.33 -7.23 10.12
N ALA A 735 -10.21 -6.37 10.64
CA ALA A 735 -9.80 -5.15 11.34
C ALA A 735 -9.05 -5.38 12.64
N THR A 736 -9.04 -6.62 13.16
CA THR A 736 -8.23 -7.02 14.32
C THR A 736 -6.91 -7.70 13.94
N TRP A 737 -6.68 -7.97 12.66
CA TRP A 737 -5.49 -8.68 12.18
C TRP A 737 -4.36 -7.73 11.80
N ASN A 738 -3.13 -8.08 12.15
CA ASN A 738 -1.92 -7.36 11.72
C ASN A 738 -1.22 -8.10 10.57
N ILE A 739 -1.83 -8.10 9.39
CA ILE A 739 -1.29 -8.74 8.18
C ILE A 739 -0.62 -7.68 7.31
N ALA A 740 0.65 -7.90 6.95
CA ALA A 740 1.48 -6.93 6.23
C ALA A 740 0.84 -6.38 4.93
N SER A 741 0.16 -7.24 4.16
CA SER A 741 -0.64 -6.82 3.00
C SER A 741 -1.80 -7.79 2.75
N LEU A 742 -2.97 -7.49 3.29
CA LEU A 742 -4.20 -8.26 3.06
C LEU A 742 -4.61 -8.28 1.57
N TRP A 743 -4.26 -7.22 0.84
CA TRP A 743 -4.51 -7.12 -0.58
C TRP A 743 -3.70 -8.13 -1.40
N ASP A 744 -2.41 -8.29 -1.10
CA ASP A 744 -1.56 -9.22 -1.82
C ASP A 744 -1.94 -10.67 -1.55
N GLU A 745 -2.29 -11.00 -0.29
CA GLU A 745 -2.81 -12.32 0.06
C GLU A 745 -4.13 -12.62 -0.67
N PHE A 746 -5.02 -11.63 -0.76
CA PHE A 746 -6.26 -11.77 -1.54
C PHE A 746 -5.98 -11.98 -3.04
N ASN A 747 -5.02 -11.27 -3.64
CA ASN A 747 -4.67 -11.44 -5.05
C ASN A 747 -4.05 -12.81 -5.36
N LYS A 748 -3.29 -13.40 -4.43
CA LYS A 748 -2.81 -14.78 -4.57
C LYS A 748 -3.98 -15.76 -4.67
N ILE A 749 -5.00 -15.59 -3.84
CA ILE A 749 -6.24 -16.40 -3.85
C ILE A 749 -7.05 -16.14 -5.13
N LEU A 750 -7.11 -14.88 -5.60
CA LEU A 750 -7.77 -14.50 -6.85
C LEU A 750 -7.18 -15.27 -8.05
N GLY A 751 -5.85 -15.33 -8.18
CA GLY A 751 -5.19 -16.07 -9.26
C GLY A 751 -5.50 -17.56 -9.25
N LEU A 752 -5.52 -18.17 -8.05
CA LEU A 752 -5.83 -19.59 -7.84
C LEU A 752 -7.26 -19.95 -8.29
N ILE A 753 -8.25 -19.21 -7.80
CA ILE A 753 -9.67 -19.53 -8.01
C ILE A 753 -10.14 -19.00 -9.38
N LEU A 754 -9.93 -17.71 -9.64
CA LEU A 754 -10.48 -17.07 -10.82
C LEU A 754 -9.79 -17.59 -12.10
N GLY A 755 -8.45 -17.70 -12.09
CA GLY A 755 -7.69 -18.20 -13.24
C GLY A 755 -8.12 -19.59 -13.68
N SER A 756 -8.19 -20.54 -12.75
CA SER A 756 -8.61 -21.92 -13.05
C SER A 756 -10.06 -22.00 -13.57
N MET A 757 -10.97 -21.19 -13.03
CA MET A 757 -12.35 -21.08 -13.54
C MET A 757 -12.40 -20.52 -14.97
N GLY A 758 -11.64 -19.47 -15.27
CA GLY A 758 -11.53 -18.92 -16.63
C GLY A 758 -11.10 -19.96 -17.65
N GLY A 759 -10.06 -20.73 -17.31
CA GLY A 759 -9.57 -21.83 -18.15
C GLY A 759 -10.62 -22.92 -18.37
N LEU A 760 -11.38 -23.27 -17.32
CA LEU A 760 -12.44 -24.28 -17.39
C LEU A 760 -13.60 -23.87 -18.31
N PHE A 761 -14.08 -22.63 -18.19
CA PHE A 761 -15.16 -22.11 -19.05
C PHE A 761 -14.72 -22.14 -20.52
N MET A 762 -13.51 -21.66 -20.80
CA MET A 762 -13.00 -21.62 -22.16
C MET A 762 -12.73 -23.02 -22.72
N LEU A 763 -12.28 -23.96 -21.89
CA LEU A 763 -12.14 -25.37 -22.25
C LEU A 763 -13.49 -25.97 -22.68
N GLY A 764 -14.55 -25.68 -21.92
CA GLY A 764 -15.90 -26.12 -22.23
C GLY A 764 -16.45 -25.49 -23.52
N MET A 765 -16.22 -24.19 -23.73
CA MET A 765 -16.82 -23.40 -24.82
C MET A 765 -16.12 -23.62 -26.15
N LEU A 766 -14.78 -23.73 -26.14
CA LEU A 766 -13.98 -23.81 -27.35
C LEU A 766 -13.71 -25.24 -27.81
N THR A 767 -13.98 -26.26 -27.00
CA THR A 767 -13.63 -27.65 -27.32
C THR A 767 -14.82 -28.60 -27.28
N LYS A 768 -14.88 -29.47 -28.29
CA LYS A 768 -15.84 -30.60 -28.36
C LYS A 768 -15.31 -31.88 -27.74
N ARG A 769 -14.03 -31.92 -27.33
CA ARG A 769 -13.38 -33.12 -26.76
C ARG A 769 -13.31 -33.10 -25.23
N ALA A 770 -13.44 -31.93 -24.59
CA ALA A 770 -13.39 -31.87 -23.14
C ALA A 770 -14.51 -32.68 -22.47
N ASN A 771 -14.22 -33.32 -21.35
CA ASN A 771 -15.19 -34.07 -20.56
C ASN A 771 -14.97 -33.81 -19.06
N SER A 772 -15.90 -34.27 -18.22
CA SER A 772 -15.89 -33.94 -16.79
C SER A 772 -14.65 -34.46 -16.05
N GLY A 773 -14.10 -35.61 -16.47
CA GLY A 773 -12.86 -36.15 -15.90
C GLY A 773 -11.66 -35.26 -16.18
N GLY A 774 -11.48 -34.87 -17.44
CA GLY A 774 -10.43 -33.91 -17.81
C GLY A 774 -10.63 -32.53 -17.19
N ALA A 775 -11.86 -32.04 -17.08
CA ALA A 775 -12.16 -30.77 -16.41
C ALA A 775 -11.72 -30.75 -14.94
N ILE A 776 -12.03 -31.79 -14.17
CA ILE A 776 -11.62 -31.89 -12.76
C ILE A 776 -10.09 -31.95 -12.64
N ILE A 777 -9.44 -32.76 -13.47
CA ILE A 777 -7.97 -32.85 -13.50
C ILE A 777 -7.35 -31.50 -13.86
N GLY A 778 -7.92 -30.77 -14.82
CA GLY A 778 -7.49 -29.42 -15.18
C GLY A 778 -7.54 -28.44 -14.01
N ILE A 779 -8.64 -28.41 -13.25
CA ILE A 779 -8.80 -27.55 -12.07
C ILE A 779 -7.75 -27.90 -11.00
N VAL A 780 -7.66 -29.18 -10.61
CA VAL A 780 -6.74 -29.63 -9.55
C VAL A 780 -5.28 -29.39 -9.94
N ALA A 781 -4.90 -29.72 -11.16
CA ALA A 781 -3.54 -29.50 -11.66
C ALA A 781 -3.21 -28.01 -11.75
N SER A 782 -4.17 -27.16 -12.16
CA SER A 782 -4.00 -25.72 -12.18
C SER A 782 -3.72 -25.14 -10.80
N ILE A 783 -4.46 -25.58 -9.77
CA ILE A 783 -4.22 -25.17 -8.38
C ILE A 783 -2.79 -25.54 -7.94
N ILE A 784 -2.33 -26.76 -8.24
CA ILE A 784 -0.96 -27.20 -7.92
C ILE A 784 0.08 -26.34 -8.64
N VAL A 785 -0.11 -26.06 -9.93
CA VAL A 785 0.78 -25.16 -10.70
C VAL A 785 0.81 -23.78 -10.08
N GLN A 786 -0.33 -23.23 -9.68
CA GLN A 786 -0.40 -21.91 -9.05
C GLN A 786 0.29 -21.87 -7.68
N LEU A 787 0.17 -22.92 -6.87
CA LEU A 787 0.92 -23.02 -5.61
C LEU A 787 2.44 -23.02 -5.86
N PHE A 788 2.89 -23.69 -6.92
CA PHE A 788 4.30 -23.66 -7.34
C PHE A 788 4.72 -22.27 -7.81
N VAL A 789 3.95 -21.64 -8.71
CA VAL A 789 4.21 -20.27 -9.19
C VAL A 789 4.29 -19.29 -8.02
N ALA A 790 3.36 -19.39 -7.06
CA ALA A 790 3.33 -18.55 -5.88
C ALA A 790 4.55 -18.78 -4.95
N ARG A 791 4.97 -20.03 -4.76
CA ARG A 791 6.09 -20.38 -3.87
C ARG A 791 7.45 -19.95 -4.42
N PHE A 792 7.65 -20.11 -5.73
CA PHE A 792 8.93 -19.85 -6.40
C PHE A 792 9.00 -18.51 -7.13
N GLN A 793 7.90 -17.73 -7.13
CA GLN A 793 7.80 -16.41 -7.77
C GLN A 793 8.30 -16.44 -9.22
N THR A 794 7.92 -17.48 -9.97
CA THR A 794 8.44 -17.71 -11.34
C THR A 794 8.00 -16.64 -12.33
N PHE A 795 6.84 -16.03 -12.09
CA PHE A 795 6.25 -14.96 -12.87
C PHE A 795 5.88 -13.80 -11.97
N HIS A 796 5.77 -12.61 -12.56
CA HIS A 796 5.20 -11.45 -11.90
C HIS A 796 3.77 -11.75 -11.41
N LEU A 797 3.38 -11.21 -10.25
CA LEU A 797 2.09 -11.46 -9.59
C LEU A 797 0.88 -11.26 -10.51
N LEU A 798 0.94 -10.29 -11.42
CA LEU A 798 -0.12 -10.00 -12.40
C LEU A 798 -0.46 -11.19 -13.31
N LEU A 799 0.49 -12.11 -13.55
CA LEU A 799 0.31 -13.25 -14.44
C LEU A 799 -0.30 -14.48 -13.76
N TYR A 800 -0.67 -14.40 -12.49
CA TYR A 800 -1.24 -15.55 -11.76
C TYR A 800 -2.56 -15.99 -12.40
N THR A 801 -3.45 -15.05 -12.74
CA THR A 801 -4.68 -15.36 -13.48
C THR A 801 -4.40 -16.00 -14.84
N ALA A 802 -3.41 -15.51 -15.58
CA ALA A 802 -3.03 -16.03 -16.90
C ALA A 802 -2.48 -17.46 -16.82
N SER A 803 -1.54 -17.70 -15.90
CA SER A 803 -0.95 -19.02 -15.69
C SER A 803 -1.98 -20.02 -15.15
N GLY A 804 -2.91 -19.59 -14.28
CA GLY A 804 -4.03 -20.41 -13.79
C GLY A 804 -4.97 -20.79 -14.94
N PHE A 805 -5.35 -19.82 -15.76
CA PHE A 805 -6.17 -20.05 -16.94
C PHE A 805 -5.53 -21.05 -17.90
N ILE A 806 -4.28 -20.80 -18.30
CA ILE A 806 -3.59 -21.60 -19.32
C ILE A 806 -3.39 -23.03 -18.82
N SER A 807 -2.92 -23.20 -17.57
CA SER A 807 -2.71 -24.52 -16.99
C SER A 807 -4.01 -25.35 -16.92
N CYS A 808 -5.11 -24.74 -16.47
CA CYS A 808 -6.41 -25.43 -16.40
C CYS A 808 -6.90 -25.85 -17.79
N PHE A 809 -6.84 -24.94 -18.76
CA PHE A 809 -7.27 -25.21 -20.13
C PHE A 809 -6.45 -26.33 -20.79
N VAL A 810 -5.12 -26.21 -20.77
CA VAL A 810 -4.22 -27.13 -21.48
C VAL A 810 -4.24 -28.52 -20.83
N ILE A 811 -4.04 -28.59 -19.51
CA ILE A 811 -4.01 -29.87 -18.80
C ILE A 811 -5.39 -30.53 -18.87
N GLY A 812 -6.47 -29.76 -18.71
CA GLY A 812 -7.83 -30.29 -18.80
C GLY A 812 -8.17 -30.82 -20.20
N TYR A 813 -7.71 -30.15 -21.26
CA TYR A 813 -7.84 -30.64 -22.64
C TYR A 813 -7.09 -31.95 -22.85
N LEU A 814 -5.80 -32.00 -22.48
CA LEU A 814 -4.96 -33.19 -22.64
C LEU A 814 -5.52 -34.37 -21.83
N ALA A 815 -5.89 -34.14 -20.57
CA ALA A 815 -6.51 -35.15 -19.71
C ALA A 815 -7.80 -35.69 -20.33
N SER A 816 -8.61 -34.82 -20.94
CA SER A 816 -9.86 -35.23 -21.60
C SER A 816 -9.64 -36.21 -22.76
N LEU A 817 -8.46 -36.21 -23.41
CA LEU A 817 -8.14 -37.15 -24.49
C LEU A 817 -7.99 -38.60 -24.00
N PHE A 818 -7.73 -38.81 -22.70
CA PHE A 818 -7.58 -40.14 -22.11
C PHE A 818 -8.90 -40.77 -21.65
N PHE A 819 -9.98 -39.99 -21.58
CA PHE A 819 -11.31 -40.50 -21.21
C PHE A 819 -12.17 -40.72 -22.45
N LYS A 820 -12.95 -41.81 -22.44
CA LYS A 820 -13.93 -42.08 -23.51
C LYS A 820 -14.93 -40.91 -23.57
N LYS A 821 -15.25 -40.46 -24.81
CA LYS A 821 -16.33 -39.50 -25.05
C LYS A 821 -17.61 -40.01 -24.38
N LYS A 822 -18.16 -39.23 -23.45
CA LYS A 822 -19.56 -39.31 -23.03
C LYS A 822 -20.29 -38.12 -23.60
#